data_AF-A0A1I8M530-F1
#
_entry.id   AF-A0A1I8M530-F1
#
_cell.length_a   1.000
_cell.length_b   1.000
_cell.length_c   1.000
_cell.angle_alpha   90.00
_cell.angle_beta   90.00
_cell.angle_gamma   90.00
#
_symmetry.space_group_name_H-M   'P 1'
#
loop_
_entity.id
_entity.type
_entity.pdbx_description
1 polymer ?
#
loop_
_entity_poly.entity_id
_entity_poly.type
_entity_poly.pdbx_seq_one_letter_code
_entity_poly.pdbx_strand_id
1 'polypeptide(L)'
;MTTGILTPFGNQCAINSVGTVNTLLSILVESILARQCSLENEPSYPPDYAQKVVKQRSVESYDFVVIGAGTAGSVLASRLSENPQWRILVLEAGGDPPQESEVPNIFPSLQHSNYTFNYFVEPNERACKGYKNERCYWPRGKMIGGSGAINALMYIRGNRWDYNSWLELGNTGWGFEDVWPYFKKSVRPQGNNDFPQGYVEVGEFGMYDEDILQLIYQGAQEMGQEIHKRFSHDHVLGYSRMWGFVKNGQRTTSGKGHLGRVALQRPNLRVIKNAQVSKINFDPQGRRVTSVDFVLQDNMKMSARVAKEAILSAGSIDTPKILMLSGIGPPDVLRPLNIPLIQDLSVGENLQDHVVACVFIKLDGEPVDRNFLTDSMYQYLVHKQGPLSTIGVMSINGFVKLNSSSSEDNAIPDIQIIHAIARIGDVGTLNTFLVGQSIRDDLRRYLLEVQQRQHVMVVFILLSKPKSRGNIKLKSSSYQDPPIINANYFEEPEDSATLLQGLEYISDFVKTTPFQRKNQCPAPSVGAMNTLVALLIESLHTASCGLSHAEEYPPDYGQEIKQISHPLRFDFVIVGTGSAGSVVASRLSENPKWSVLVLEAGGDPATESEIPLLFVALRDLKNVDQYVAERNNVSCKAFEQQRCSWIQGKGLGGSGAVNGLVYFNGFPEDYDGWSELGNTGWSYKDIKPYIEKTRKPQGKCGQAKAYMDIGDFNAGDEEIMEIISKAAGELNQPRPKKLRSPSNLGYGIAKGTVSHGRRTGAVKGYLGRVSGERRNLKIIKNARVTKLRFDSSGQKLESIDFILNQRKRMNVLVNREAILSAGAFNSPKLLMLSGIGPKEDLKAMKIPILHDLPVGQNLQDHLVTLVFFKFPQEEERNLLPNMVYEYLLYQKGPLSTLGATRLVGFVKTQANMSFADIEMQHMFFHAGNVMALNTLLSGLSMKSEYKNFLANIVKNQALLVMAISLVQPKSKGNILLKSKSPKDPPIINTNFFSDPQDRETFMRALKYVADFENTKSFQENHMEIIRMPLEECDNFVFKSPDYWRCYIQYFAHPCYDNVGTVHMGPEEDRGAVLDFRLKVRGVRNLRVADASIMPIVTRTNTNGPTIIIGEKAADMIKEDWGEVGNNN
;
A
#
# COMPACT_ATOMS: atom_id res chain seq x y z
N MET A 1 22.40 -21.53 14.44
CA MET A 1 21.33 -22.49 14.10
C MET A 1 20.01 -21.76 14.24
N THR A 2 19.52 -21.13 13.17
CA THR A 2 18.26 -20.36 13.16
C THR A 2 17.73 -20.31 11.72
N THR A 3 17.36 -21.48 11.19
CA THR A 3 16.68 -21.65 9.90
C THR A 3 15.32 -22.34 10.13
N GLY A 4 14.51 -21.80 11.04
CA GLY A 4 13.35 -22.53 11.60
C GLY A 4 12.00 -21.81 11.69
N ILE A 5 11.82 -20.58 11.18
CA ILE A 5 10.52 -19.86 11.30
C ILE A 5 10.00 -19.36 9.93
N LEU A 6 10.18 -20.14 8.87
CA LEU A 6 9.46 -19.93 7.62
C LEU A 6 8.85 -21.26 7.18
N THR A 7 7.81 -21.70 7.89
CA THR A 7 6.80 -22.54 7.25
C THR A 7 6.17 -21.73 6.12
N PRO A 8 5.96 -22.30 4.91
CA PRO A 8 5.20 -21.61 3.88
C PRO A 8 3.80 -21.36 4.45
N PHE A 9 3.35 -20.10 4.45
CA PHE A 9 2.04 -19.71 4.92
C PHE A 9 0.97 -20.61 4.29
N GLY A 10 0.52 -21.59 5.07
CA GLY A 10 -0.38 -22.65 4.66
C GLY A 10 -1.82 -22.15 4.72
N ASN A 11 -2.18 -21.35 3.72
CA ASN A 11 -3.53 -21.23 3.16
C ASN A 11 -3.41 -20.36 1.92
N GLN A 12 -2.99 -20.97 0.79
CA GLN A 12 -3.28 -20.38 -0.50
C GLN A 12 -4.80 -20.20 -0.57
N CYS A 13 -5.27 -18.96 -0.48
CA CYS A 13 -6.65 -18.66 -0.79
C CYS A 13 -6.93 -19.23 -2.19
N ALA A 14 -8.05 -19.94 -2.35
CA ALA A 14 -8.49 -20.49 -3.63
C ALA A 14 -8.97 -19.36 -4.56
N ILE A 15 -8.06 -18.43 -4.88
CA ILE A 15 -8.30 -17.26 -5.70
C ILE A 15 -8.06 -17.69 -7.15
N ASN A 16 -9.03 -17.40 -8.03
CA ASN A 16 -8.81 -17.43 -9.47
C ASN A 16 -7.94 -16.21 -9.86
N SER A 17 -6.68 -16.21 -9.43
CA SER A 17 -5.65 -15.22 -9.79
C SER A 17 -4.69 -15.82 -10.82
N VAL A 18 -4.22 -15.00 -11.73
CA VAL A 18 -3.18 -15.38 -12.72
C VAL A 18 -1.77 -14.96 -12.31
N GLY A 19 -1.64 -14.42 -11.10
CA GLY A 19 -0.34 -14.17 -10.49
C GLY A 19 0.03 -12.68 -10.40
N THR A 20 -0.59 -11.76 -11.15
CA THR A 20 -0.24 -10.33 -11.08
C THR A 20 -0.54 -9.75 -9.71
N VAL A 21 -1.73 -10.02 -9.14
CA VAL A 21 -2.07 -9.59 -7.77
C VAL A 21 -1.13 -10.25 -6.76
N ASN A 22 -0.84 -11.54 -6.91
CA ASN A 22 0.10 -12.25 -6.03
C ASN A 22 1.53 -11.68 -6.14
N THR A 23 1.95 -11.26 -7.34
CA THR A 23 3.27 -10.65 -7.58
C THR A 23 3.34 -9.27 -6.93
N LEU A 24 2.29 -8.44 -7.09
CA LEU A 24 2.19 -7.14 -6.44
C LEU A 24 2.20 -7.27 -4.91
N LEU A 25 1.45 -8.22 -4.36
CA LEU A 25 1.46 -8.54 -2.93
C LEU A 25 2.85 -9.06 -2.49
N SER A 26 3.47 -9.92 -3.27
CA SER A 26 4.81 -10.45 -2.97
C SER A 26 5.85 -9.33 -2.97
N ILE A 27 5.82 -8.42 -3.94
CA ILE A 27 6.69 -7.24 -3.99
C ILE A 27 6.45 -6.35 -2.77
N LEU A 28 5.19 -6.13 -2.38
CA LEU A 28 4.86 -5.36 -1.18
C LEU A 28 5.42 -6.04 0.08
N VAL A 29 5.20 -7.34 0.25
CA VAL A 29 5.68 -8.12 1.40
C VAL A 29 7.21 -8.20 1.41
N GLU A 30 7.85 -8.49 0.29
CA GLU A 30 9.31 -8.49 0.14
C GLU A 30 9.90 -7.10 0.43
N SER A 31 9.26 -6.03 -0.03
CA SER A 31 9.65 -4.65 0.30
C SER A 31 9.56 -4.41 1.80
N ILE A 32 8.45 -4.79 2.44
CA ILE A 32 8.25 -4.68 3.90
C ILE A 32 9.32 -5.47 4.66
N LEU A 33 9.57 -6.72 4.27
CA LEU A 33 10.58 -7.59 4.90
C LEU A 33 12.00 -7.09 4.68
N ALA A 34 12.32 -6.60 3.48
CA ALA A 34 13.61 -5.98 3.18
C ALA A 34 13.83 -4.72 4.03
N ARG A 35 12.79 -3.89 4.21
CA ARG A 35 12.81 -2.69 5.06
C ARG A 35 12.92 -3.01 6.55
N GLN A 36 12.31 -4.12 7.00
CA GLN A 36 12.49 -4.64 8.36
C GLN A 36 13.93 -5.09 8.57
N CYS A 37 14.46 -5.93 7.67
CA CYS A 37 15.85 -6.38 7.73
C CYS A 37 16.82 -5.19 7.68
N SER A 38 16.50 -4.14 6.91
CA SER A 38 17.36 -2.95 6.81
C SER A 38 17.37 -2.06 8.05
N LEU A 39 16.59 -2.36 9.10
CA LEU A 39 16.68 -1.61 10.36
C LEU A 39 18.04 -1.77 11.04
N GLU A 40 18.75 -2.88 10.79
CA GLU A 40 20.04 -3.22 11.41
C GLU A 40 21.24 -3.14 10.44
N ASN A 41 21.03 -2.96 9.13
CA ASN A 41 21.99 -3.37 8.10
C ASN A 41 23.13 -2.38 7.75
N GLU A 42 23.20 -1.17 8.31
CA GLU A 42 24.48 -0.44 8.26
C GLU A 42 25.39 -0.98 9.37
N PRO A 43 26.70 -1.21 9.15
CA PRO A 43 27.65 -1.60 10.19
C PRO A 43 27.79 -0.46 11.22
N SER A 44 26.78 -0.36 12.08
CA SER A 44 26.56 0.73 13.03
C SER A 44 27.24 0.44 14.36
N TYR A 45 27.78 -0.77 14.52
CA TYR A 45 28.40 -1.25 15.74
C TYR A 45 29.76 -1.90 15.46
N PRO A 46 30.71 -1.84 16.41
CA PRO A 46 32.06 -2.36 16.22
C PRO A 46 32.06 -3.89 16.01
N PRO A 47 33.00 -4.45 15.22
CA PRO A 47 33.14 -5.89 15.09
C PRO A 47 33.52 -6.54 16.43
N ASP A 48 33.04 -7.76 16.67
CA ASP A 48 33.37 -8.51 17.89
C ASP A 48 34.72 -9.23 17.76
N TYR A 49 35.67 -8.84 18.62
CA TYR A 49 37.02 -9.44 18.65
C TYR A 49 37.07 -10.77 19.43
N ALA A 50 35.97 -11.19 20.06
CA ALA A 50 35.88 -12.44 20.82
C ALA A 50 36.36 -13.66 20.03
N GLN A 51 36.01 -13.78 18.73
CA GLN A 51 36.37 -14.95 17.92
C GLN A 51 37.89 -15.18 17.82
N LYS A 52 38.67 -14.10 17.73
CA LYS A 52 40.14 -14.21 17.65
C LYS A 52 40.71 -14.63 19.00
N VAL A 53 40.19 -14.07 20.09
CA VAL A 53 40.58 -14.43 21.46
C VAL A 53 40.26 -15.90 21.76
N VAL A 54 39.07 -16.38 21.40
CA VAL A 54 38.67 -17.80 21.58
C VAL A 54 39.60 -18.75 20.83
N LYS A 55 39.95 -18.42 19.58
CA LYS A 55 40.89 -19.23 18.78
C LYS A 55 42.28 -19.27 19.39
N GLN A 56 42.76 -18.15 19.94
CA GLN A 56 44.09 -18.03 20.53
C GLN A 56 44.16 -18.51 21.99
N ARG A 57 43.01 -18.65 22.68
CA ARG A 57 42.89 -18.90 24.12
C ARG A 57 43.72 -17.95 25.00
N SER A 58 43.99 -16.75 24.51
CA SER A 58 44.76 -15.73 25.19
C SER A 58 44.30 -14.33 24.77
N VAL A 59 44.37 -13.37 25.68
CA VAL A 59 44.13 -11.95 25.38
C VAL A 59 45.48 -11.23 25.39
N GLU A 60 45.75 -10.41 24.38
CA GLU A 60 46.95 -9.59 24.31
C GLU A 60 46.99 -8.55 25.46
N SER A 61 48.14 -7.94 25.69
CA SER A 61 48.24 -6.80 26.63
C SER A 61 47.74 -5.52 25.95
N TYR A 62 47.04 -4.67 26.70
CA TYR A 62 46.52 -3.38 26.22
C TYR A 62 46.98 -2.24 27.13
N ASP A 63 47.15 -1.05 26.56
CA ASP A 63 47.48 0.15 27.33
C ASP A 63 46.31 0.54 28.23
N PHE A 64 45.11 0.55 27.66
CA PHE A 64 43.88 0.87 28.37
C PHE A 64 42.86 -0.25 28.20
N VAL A 65 42.25 -0.68 29.31
CA VAL A 65 41.11 -1.60 29.31
C VAL A 65 39.89 -0.87 29.85
N VAL A 66 38.92 -0.58 28.96
CA VAL A 66 37.65 0.07 29.30
C VAL A 66 36.61 -1.01 29.59
N ILE A 67 36.04 -0.99 30.79
CA ILE A 67 35.05 -1.96 31.26
C ILE A 67 33.66 -1.33 31.08
N GLY A 68 32.88 -1.85 30.13
CA GLY A 68 31.57 -1.34 29.74
C GLY A 68 31.63 -0.44 28.52
N ALA A 69 30.81 -0.74 27.52
CA ALA A 69 30.60 0.03 26.29
C ALA A 69 29.30 0.86 26.35
N GLY A 70 28.86 1.27 27.54
CA GLY A 70 27.75 2.20 27.73
C GLY A 70 28.03 3.61 27.17
N THR A 71 27.17 4.58 27.50
CA THR A 71 27.27 5.97 27.03
C THR A 71 28.68 6.55 27.21
N ALA A 72 29.25 6.48 28.42
CA ALA A 72 30.57 7.02 28.72
C ALA A 72 31.71 6.17 28.14
N GLY A 73 31.66 4.85 28.31
CA GLY A 73 32.70 3.92 27.85
C GLY A 73 32.90 3.94 26.34
N SER A 74 31.81 4.07 25.59
CA SER A 74 31.85 4.27 24.13
C SER A 74 32.61 5.55 23.74
N VAL A 75 32.34 6.65 24.44
CA VAL A 75 33.02 7.94 24.22
C VAL A 75 34.50 7.82 24.58
N LEU A 76 34.81 7.30 25.78
CA LEU A 76 36.17 7.17 26.30
C LEU A 76 37.05 6.34 25.38
N ALA A 77 36.62 5.13 25.02
CA ALA A 77 37.39 4.24 24.16
C ALA A 77 37.63 4.85 22.77
N SER A 78 36.61 5.49 22.20
CA SER A 78 36.73 6.22 20.93
C SER A 78 37.73 7.37 21.04
N ARG A 79 37.67 8.20 22.09
CA ARG A 79 38.60 9.33 22.27
C ARG A 79 40.03 8.89 22.56
N LEU A 80 40.24 7.90 23.42
CA LEU A 80 41.59 7.36 23.68
C LEU A 80 42.22 6.75 22.42
N SER A 81 41.42 6.11 21.57
CA SER A 81 41.91 5.54 20.30
C SER A 81 42.37 6.58 19.28
N GLU A 82 42.08 7.88 19.48
CA GLU A 82 42.61 8.96 18.63
C GLU A 82 44.13 9.01 18.66
N ASN A 83 44.77 8.51 19.74
CA ASN A 83 46.21 8.29 19.76
C ASN A 83 46.55 6.89 19.20
N PRO A 84 47.17 6.79 18.01
CA PRO A 84 47.46 5.50 17.37
C PRO A 84 48.51 4.66 18.13
N GLN A 85 49.25 5.27 19.07
CA GLN A 85 50.26 4.57 19.88
C GLN A 85 49.66 3.86 21.09
N TRP A 86 48.38 4.08 21.40
CA TRP A 86 47.71 3.42 22.52
C TRP A 86 46.80 2.30 22.03
N ARG A 87 46.96 1.11 22.61
CA ARG A 87 46.09 -0.05 22.38
C ARG A 87 44.95 -0.04 23.40
N ILE A 88 43.74 0.05 22.89
CA ILE A 88 42.52 0.16 23.69
C ILE A 88 41.69 -1.11 23.54
N LEU A 89 41.34 -1.73 24.66
CA LEU A 89 40.39 -2.85 24.74
C LEU A 89 39.12 -2.40 25.44
N VAL A 90 37.97 -2.73 24.88
CA VAL A 90 36.65 -2.57 25.50
C VAL A 90 36.08 -3.94 25.82
N LEU A 91 35.66 -4.15 27.07
CA LEU A 91 34.96 -5.35 27.53
C LEU A 91 33.51 -5.00 27.82
N GLU A 92 32.57 -5.51 27.03
CA GLU A 92 31.13 -5.27 27.21
C GLU A 92 30.41 -6.57 27.55
N ALA A 93 29.60 -6.55 28.61
CA ALA A 93 28.85 -7.70 29.08
C ALA A 93 27.74 -8.16 28.12
N GLY A 94 27.23 -7.25 27.28
CA GLY A 94 26.22 -7.53 26.26
C GLY A 94 26.73 -7.62 24.82
N GLY A 95 25.79 -7.84 23.91
CA GLY A 95 25.99 -7.83 22.46
C GLY A 95 25.64 -6.50 21.81
N ASP A 96 25.27 -6.55 20.53
CA ASP A 96 24.70 -5.41 19.83
C ASP A 96 23.24 -5.18 20.27
N PRO A 97 22.74 -3.93 20.24
CA PRO A 97 21.34 -3.65 20.46
C PRO A 97 20.42 -4.35 19.45
N PRO A 98 19.22 -4.80 19.84
CA PRO A 98 18.26 -5.42 18.94
C PRO A 98 17.44 -4.38 18.14
N GLN A 99 16.68 -4.83 17.14
CA GLN A 99 15.76 -3.98 16.34
C GLN A 99 14.84 -3.09 17.18
N GLU A 100 14.38 -3.56 18.34
CA GLU A 100 13.52 -2.79 19.24
C GLU A 100 14.22 -1.55 19.82
N SER A 101 15.56 -1.55 19.88
CA SER A 101 16.36 -0.38 20.23
C SER A 101 16.33 0.70 19.14
N GLU A 102 16.18 0.31 17.87
CA GLU A 102 16.22 1.23 16.73
C GLU A 102 14.97 2.11 16.62
N VAL A 103 13.84 1.60 17.10
CA VAL A 103 12.51 2.19 16.93
C VAL A 103 12.12 2.99 18.18
N PRO A 104 11.98 4.32 18.09
CA PRO A 104 11.77 5.17 19.26
C PRO A 104 10.60 4.77 20.16
N ASN A 105 9.39 4.55 19.64
CA ASN A 105 8.20 4.38 20.48
C ASN A 105 8.09 3.01 21.17
N ILE A 106 8.92 2.04 20.80
CA ILE A 106 8.82 0.66 21.35
C ILE A 106 9.92 0.35 22.37
N PHE A 107 10.70 1.35 22.78
CA PHE A 107 11.74 1.18 23.80
C PHE A 107 11.29 0.48 25.10
N PRO A 108 10.03 0.59 25.59
CA PRO A 108 9.60 -0.13 26.80
C PRO A 108 9.64 -1.65 26.64
N SER A 109 9.59 -2.17 25.41
CA SER A 109 9.68 -3.61 25.14
C SER A 109 11.06 -4.22 25.45
N LEU A 110 12.10 -3.40 25.61
CA LEU A 110 13.45 -3.84 25.97
C LEU A 110 13.57 -4.22 27.45
N GLN A 111 12.60 -3.82 28.28
CA GLN A 111 12.59 -4.13 29.70
C GLN A 111 12.34 -5.61 29.96
N HIS A 112 12.95 -6.16 31.01
CA HIS A 112 12.90 -7.60 31.34
C HIS A 112 13.41 -8.53 30.23
N SER A 113 14.21 -8.01 29.30
CA SER A 113 14.82 -8.81 28.23
C SER A 113 16.20 -9.33 28.65
N ASN A 114 16.81 -10.14 27.78
CA ASN A 114 18.22 -10.55 27.89
C ASN A 114 19.21 -9.42 27.56
N TYR A 115 18.72 -8.31 27.01
CA TYR A 115 19.48 -7.10 26.71
C TYR A 115 19.49 -6.10 27.87
N THR A 116 18.87 -6.43 29.01
CA THR A 116 18.88 -5.60 30.22
C THR A 116 19.44 -6.35 31.43
N PHE A 117 20.22 -5.66 32.25
CA PHE A 117 20.39 -6.04 33.64
C PHE A 117 19.12 -5.65 34.41
N ASN A 118 18.48 -6.65 35.00
CA ASN A 118 17.17 -6.52 35.63
C ASN A 118 17.34 -6.42 37.16
N TYR A 119 17.68 -5.22 37.65
CA TYR A 119 17.89 -4.99 39.09
C TYR A 119 16.59 -4.63 39.81
N PHE A 120 16.52 -4.99 41.09
CA PHE A 120 15.38 -4.70 41.95
C PHE A 120 15.87 -4.13 43.28
N VAL A 121 15.32 -2.98 43.67
CA VAL A 121 15.60 -2.37 44.98
C VAL A 121 15.03 -3.25 46.09
N GLU A 122 15.68 -3.32 47.25
CA GLU A 122 15.15 -4.04 48.41
C GLU A 122 13.83 -3.41 48.90
N PRO A 123 12.85 -4.24 49.33
CA PRO A 123 11.58 -3.74 49.85
C PRO A 123 11.78 -2.79 51.04
N ASN A 124 10.90 -1.80 51.15
CA ASN A 124 10.82 -0.91 52.30
C ASN A 124 9.37 -0.45 52.52
N GLU A 125 9.09 0.14 53.68
CA GLU A 125 7.72 0.55 54.02
C GLU A 125 7.29 1.89 53.39
N ARG A 126 8.20 2.62 52.73
CA ARG A 126 8.00 4.01 52.28
C ARG A 126 7.67 4.14 50.79
N ALA A 127 8.17 3.26 49.93
CA ALA A 127 8.09 3.37 48.48
C ALA A 127 7.81 2.03 47.77
N CYS A 128 7.57 2.08 46.46
CA CYS A 128 7.45 0.91 45.58
C CYS A 128 6.30 -0.10 45.85
N LYS A 129 5.34 0.21 46.74
CA LYS A 129 4.22 -0.70 47.08
C LYS A 129 3.27 -1.06 45.92
N GLY A 130 3.24 -0.23 44.87
CA GLY A 130 2.46 -0.47 43.64
C GLY A 130 3.10 -1.47 42.66
N TYR A 131 4.33 -1.91 42.95
CA TYR A 131 5.13 -2.77 42.07
C TYR A 131 5.11 -4.23 42.55
N LYS A 132 5.42 -5.16 41.64
CA LYS A 132 5.48 -6.60 41.95
C LYS A 132 6.49 -6.85 43.06
N ASN A 133 6.08 -7.67 44.03
CA ASN A 133 6.85 -7.98 45.23
C ASN A 133 7.25 -6.74 46.06
N GLU A 134 6.58 -5.60 45.85
CA GLU A 134 6.86 -4.32 46.53
C GLU A 134 8.30 -3.79 46.30
N ARG A 135 8.85 -4.06 45.10
CA ARG A 135 10.21 -3.68 44.71
C ARG A 135 10.21 -2.82 43.46
N CYS A 136 10.95 -1.70 43.50
CA CYS A 136 11.19 -0.91 42.29
C CYS A 136 12.15 -1.63 41.35
N TYR A 137 11.80 -1.65 40.07
CA TYR A 137 12.60 -2.24 39.00
C TYR A 137 13.52 -1.18 38.37
N TRP A 138 14.83 -1.45 38.36
CA TRP A 138 15.89 -0.54 37.90
C TRP A 138 16.66 -1.14 36.72
N PRO A 139 16.18 -0.97 35.48
CA PRO A 139 16.79 -1.56 34.30
C PRO A 139 18.07 -0.86 33.86
N ARG A 140 19.11 -1.63 33.53
CA ARG A 140 20.34 -1.12 32.88
C ARG A 140 20.59 -1.82 31.56
N GLY A 141 20.99 -1.08 30.53
CA GLY A 141 21.27 -1.70 29.23
C GLY A 141 22.51 -2.59 29.29
N LYS A 142 22.36 -3.84 28.85
CA LYS A 142 23.41 -4.86 28.70
C LYS A 142 23.67 -5.05 27.20
N MET A 143 24.31 -4.06 26.58
CA MET A 143 24.62 -4.01 25.13
C MET A 143 25.53 -2.83 24.81
N ILE A 144 26.08 -2.77 23.59
CA ILE A 144 26.80 -1.59 23.09
C ILE A 144 25.88 -0.35 23.13
N GLY A 145 26.35 0.74 23.75
CA GLY A 145 25.55 1.94 24.02
C GLY A 145 24.83 1.93 25.38
N GLY A 146 24.76 0.78 26.05
CA GLY A 146 24.25 0.63 27.43
C GLY A 146 22.84 1.20 27.61
N SER A 147 22.59 1.88 28.72
CA SER A 147 21.27 2.47 29.01
C SER A 147 20.79 3.50 27.95
N GLY A 148 21.69 4.10 27.17
CA GLY A 148 21.31 4.97 26.04
C GLY A 148 20.59 4.25 24.89
N ALA A 149 20.75 2.93 24.81
CA ALA A 149 20.07 2.08 23.83
C ALA A 149 18.67 1.62 24.29
N ILE A 150 18.28 1.84 25.55
CA ILE A 150 16.97 1.40 26.09
C ILE A 150 16.12 2.55 26.65
N ASN A 151 16.64 3.78 26.72
CA ASN A 151 15.94 4.90 27.33
C ASN A 151 14.93 5.57 26.37
N ALA A 152 14.21 6.58 26.87
CA ALA A 152 13.25 7.38 26.11
C ALA A 152 13.87 8.41 25.15
N LEU A 153 15.14 8.28 24.74
CA LEU A 153 15.84 9.11 23.74
C LEU A 153 15.98 10.61 24.05
N MET A 154 15.40 11.14 25.13
CA MET A 154 15.41 12.57 25.41
C MET A 154 16.83 13.09 25.64
N TYR A 155 17.15 14.21 25.01
CA TYR A 155 18.39 14.95 25.19
C TYR A 155 18.11 16.26 25.92
N ILE A 156 18.46 16.28 27.21
CA ILE A 156 18.46 17.46 28.08
C ILE A 156 19.91 17.68 28.53
N ARG A 157 20.38 18.94 28.52
CA ARG A 157 21.69 19.28 29.09
C ARG A 157 21.55 19.48 30.59
N GLY A 158 22.54 19.03 31.36
CA GLY A 158 22.59 19.31 32.80
C GLY A 158 22.64 20.82 33.05
N ASN A 159 22.07 21.24 34.16
CA ASN A 159 21.97 22.65 34.51
C ASN A 159 23.32 23.16 35.05
N ARG A 160 23.66 24.43 34.82
CA ARG A 160 24.92 25.05 35.29
C ARG A 160 25.17 24.85 36.79
N TRP A 161 24.10 24.83 37.57
CA TRP A 161 24.12 24.84 39.01
C TRP A 161 24.56 23.47 39.54
N ASP A 162 24.22 22.39 38.83
CA ASP A 162 24.68 21.03 39.16
C ASP A 162 26.21 20.95 39.13
N TYR A 163 26.82 21.42 38.04
CA TYR A 163 28.28 21.38 37.85
C TYR A 163 29.02 22.36 38.77
N ASN A 164 28.48 23.56 38.97
CA ASN A 164 29.08 24.52 39.89
C ASN A 164 29.02 24.01 41.34
N SER A 165 27.96 23.30 41.74
CA SER A 165 27.92 22.66 43.06
C SER A 165 29.01 21.59 43.23
N TRP A 166 29.38 20.88 42.16
CA TRP A 166 30.50 19.93 42.22
C TRP A 166 31.83 20.65 42.40
N LEU A 167 32.02 21.79 41.74
CA LEU A 167 33.19 22.64 41.93
C LEU A 167 33.28 23.17 43.37
N GLU A 168 32.16 23.59 43.96
CA GLU A 168 32.07 24.05 45.35
C GLU A 168 32.41 22.93 46.35
N LEU A 169 32.09 21.68 46.02
CA LEU A 169 32.53 20.49 46.78
C LEU A 169 34.02 20.17 46.62
N GLY A 170 34.78 21.00 45.89
CA GLY A 170 36.23 20.86 45.69
C GLY A 170 36.62 20.07 44.43
N ASN A 171 35.67 19.74 43.55
CA ASN A 171 35.97 19.03 42.29
C ASN A 171 36.46 20.01 41.22
N THR A 172 37.69 20.51 41.37
CA THR A 172 38.30 21.45 40.43
C THR A 172 38.30 20.93 38.99
N GLY A 173 37.90 21.78 38.03
CA GLY A 173 37.79 21.42 36.61
C GLY A 173 36.45 20.78 36.21
N TRP A 174 35.49 20.68 37.13
CA TRP A 174 34.13 20.20 36.88
C TRP A 174 33.06 21.29 37.00
N GLY A 175 33.45 22.57 37.08
CA GLY A 175 32.51 23.68 36.99
C GLY A 175 31.87 23.76 35.61
N PHE A 176 30.73 24.45 35.49
CA PHE A 176 29.99 24.45 34.23
C PHE A 176 30.81 24.98 33.05
N GLU A 177 31.61 26.03 33.26
CA GLU A 177 32.48 26.60 32.22
C GLU A 177 33.54 25.60 31.74
N ASP A 178 34.03 24.72 32.63
CA ASP A 178 35.00 23.68 32.28
C ASP A 178 34.38 22.57 31.44
N VAL A 179 33.13 22.19 31.73
CA VAL A 179 32.45 21.09 31.02
C VAL A 179 31.73 21.54 29.75
N TRP A 180 31.40 22.83 29.62
CA TRP A 180 30.66 23.37 28.47
C TRP A 180 31.30 23.06 27.09
N PRO A 181 32.63 23.16 26.90
CA PRO A 181 33.28 22.73 25.67
C PRO A 181 33.01 21.27 25.30
N TYR A 182 32.85 20.38 26.28
CA TYR A 182 32.59 18.96 26.07
C TYR A 182 31.13 18.69 25.68
N PHE A 183 30.17 19.47 26.21
CA PHE A 183 28.78 19.44 25.73
C PHE A 183 28.67 19.83 24.25
N LYS A 184 29.46 20.81 23.80
CA LYS A 184 29.53 21.17 22.38
C LYS A 184 30.20 20.07 21.53
N LYS A 185 31.16 19.35 22.10
CA LYS A 185 31.91 18.27 21.42
C LYS A 185 31.16 16.93 21.38
N SER A 186 30.13 16.74 22.20
CA SER A 186 29.44 15.45 22.34
C SER A 186 28.35 15.22 21.30
N VAL A 187 27.62 16.28 20.89
CA VAL A 187 26.46 16.17 20.00
C VAL A 187 26.58 17.00 18.73
N ARG A 188 25.93 16.54 17.65
CA ARG A 188 25.77 17.25 16.39
C ARG A 188 24.28 17.50 16.11
N PRO A 189 23.78 18.74 16.23
CA PRO A 189 22.40 19.06 15.86
C PRO A 189 22.13 18.83 14.38
N GLN A 190 20.97 18.27 14.04
CA GLN A 190 20.53 18.16 12.64
C GLN A 190 20.31 19.55 12.03
N GLY A 191 20.76 19.74 10.78
CA GLY A 191 20.61 21.01 10.05
C GLY A 191 21.56 22.14 10.46
N ASN A 192 22.47 21.92 11.42
CA ASN A 192 23.50 22.89 11.81
C ASN A 192 24.91 22.34 11.50
N ASN A 193 25.66 23.06 10.66
CA ASN A 193 27.01 22.70 10.22
C ASN A 193 28.14 23.28 11.11
N ASP A 194 27.82 24.06 12.14
CA ASP A 194 28.80 24.78 12.98
C ASP A 194 29.64 23.84 13.86
N PHE A 195 29.19 22.59 14.08
CA PHE A 195 29.85 21.62 14.96
C PHE A 195 30.06 20.25 14.28
N PRO A 196 30.91 20.16 13.23
CA PRO A 196 31.08 18.94 12.42
C PRO A 196 31.73 17.77 13.18
N GLN A 197 32.32 18.00 14.35
CA GLN A 197 33.07 17.01 15.14
C GLN A 197 32.25 16.27 16.21
N GLY A 198 30.96 16.60 16.39
CA GLY A 198 30.05 15.85 17.27
C GLY A 198 29.71 14.49 16.67
N TYR A 199 29.88 13.42 17.45
CA TYR A 199 29.72 12.04 16.96
C TYR A 199 28.28 11.51 17.11
N VAL A 200 27.49 12.07 18.04
CA VAL A 200 26.10 11.67 18.28
C VAL A 200 25.13 12.73 17.74
N GLU A 201 24.23 12.33 16.86
CA GLU A 201 23.26 13.26 16.26
C GLU A 201 22.06 13.52 17.18
N VAL A 202 21.55 14.76 17.21
CA VAL A 202 20.34 15.12 17.95
C VAL A 202 19.40 15.91 17.07
N GLY A 203 18.09 15.68 17.20
CA GLY A 203 17.08 16.35 16.39
C GLY A 203 15.72 16.38 17.07
N GLU A 204 14.76 16.98 16.38
CA GLU A 204 13.37 17.02 16.85
C GLU A 204 12.69 15.67 16.58
N PHE A 205 11.81 15.27 17.49
CA PHE A 205 10.96 14.11 17.25
C PHE A 205 9.93 14.42 16.14
N GLY A 206 9.34 13.38 15.53
CA GLY A 206 8.12 13.56 14.74
C GLY A 206 6.96 14.07 15.61
N MET A 207 6.08 14.91 15.07
CA MET A 207 4.86 15.35 15.77
C MET A 207 3.72 14.38 15.51
N TYR A 208 3.29 13.74 16.60
CA TYR A 208 2.11 12.88 16.72
C TYR A 208 1.46 13.23 18.06
N ASP A 209 0.14 13.07 18.19
CA ASP A 209 -0.66 13.55 19.34
C ASP A 209 -0.67 15.09 19.53
N GLU A 210 -0.72 15.87 18.44
CA GLU A 210 -0.75 17.35 18.52
C GLU A 210 -1.89 17.88 19.39
N ASP A 211 -3.04 17.21 19.38
CA ASP A 211 -4.17 17.56 20.24
C ASP A 211 -3.81 17.45 21.72
N ILE A 212 -3.07 16.42 22.15
CA ILE A 212 -2.65 16.21 23.54
C ILE A 212 -1.51 17.16 23.90
N LEU A 213 -0.59 17.40 22.97
CA LEU A 213 0.47 18.39 23.15
C LEU A 213 -0.10 19.79 23.41
N GLN A 214 -1.06 20.23 22.60
CA GLN A 214 -1.72 21.52 22.77
C GLN A 214 -2.49 21.60 24.08
N LEU A 215 -3.16 20.50 24.48
CA LEU A 215 -3.82 20.41 25.78
C LEU A 215 -2.84 20.67 26.94
N ILE A 216 -1.68 20.02 26.93
CA ILE A 216 -0.67 20.17 27.97
C ILE A 216 -0.13 21.61 28.01
N TYR A 217 0.19 22.21 26.85
CA TYR A 217 0.70 23.58 26.80
C TYR A 217 -0.33 24.61 27.26
N GLN A 218 -1.59 24.48 26.84
CA GLN A 218 -2.64 25.40 27.28
C GLN A 218 -2.89 25.28 28.80
N GLY A 219 -2.91 24.05 29.34
CA GLY A 219 -3.02 23.84 30.78
C GLY A 219 -1.84 24.44 31.55
N ALA A 220 -0.62 24.28 31.05
CA ALA A 220 0.58 24.88 31.64
C ALA A 220 0.53 26.41 31.61
N GLN A 221 0.08 27.02 30.51
CA GLN A 221 -0.10 28.48 30.41
C GLN A 221 -1.14 29.02 31.38
N GLU A 222 -2.27 28.31 31.58
CA GLU A 222 -3.28 28.68 32.58
C GLU A 222 -2.75 28.61 34.02
N MET A 223 -1.83 27.68 34.27
CA MET A 223 -1.06 27.58 35.53
C MET A 223 0.10 28.59 35.62
N GLY A 224 0.16 29.56 34.71
CA GLY A 224 1.18 30.62 34.69
C GLY A 224 2.58 30.16 34.28
N GLN A 225 2.73 28.98 33.68
CA GLN A 225 4.02 28.48 33.23
C GLN A 225 4.35 28.99 31.83
N GLU A 226 5.62 29.34 31.62
CA GLU A 226 6.13 29.72 30.30
C GLU A 226 6.29 28.49 29.39
N ILE A 227 5.96 28.65 28.10
CA ILE A 227 6.20 27.63 27.07
C ILE A 227 7.42 28.05 26.26
N HIS A 228 8.52 27.34 26.43
CA HIS A 228 9.76 27.59 25.73
C HIS A 228 9.82 26.82 24.43
N LYS A 229 10.35 27.46 23.38
CA LYS A 229 10.72 26.74 22.15
C LYS A 229 11.74 25.65 22.43
N ARG A 230 12.74 25.95 23.29
CA ARG A 230 13.78 25.03 23.77
C ARG A 230 14.28 25.49 25.13
N PHE A 231 14.59 24.56 26.03
CA PHE A 231 15.33 24.88 27.25
C PHE A 231 16.77 25.33 26.93
N SER A 232 17.26 26.29 27.71
CA SER A 232 18.67 26.71 27.71
C SER A 232 19.31 26.38 29.07
N HIS A 233 20.64 26.42 29.17
CA HIS A 233 21.32 26.17 30.44
C HIS A 233 21.01 27.22 31.52
N ASP A 234 20.51 28.40 31.11
CA ASP A 234 20.14 29.49 32.02
C ASP A 234 18.62 29.64 32.21
N HIS A 235 17.81 29.00 31.36
CA HIS A 235 16.34 29.05 31.40
C HIS A 235 15.78 27.64 31.23
N VAL A 236 15.54 26.98 32.35
CA VAL A 236 14.99 25.61 32.41
C VAL A 236 13.56 25.56 32.93
N LEU A 237 13.07 26.59 33.64
CA LEU A 237 11.72 26.59 34.21
C LEU A 237 10.64 26.76 33.14
N GLY A 238 9.50 26.08 33.30
CA GLY A 238 8.39 26.07 32.34
C GLY A 238 8.35 24.77 31.53
N TYR A 239 7.62 24.78 30.42
CA TYR A 239 7.40 23.61 29.57
C TYR A 239 8.09 23.78 28.23
N SER A 240 8.73 22.72 27.73
CA SER A 240 9.33 22.72 26.41
C SER A 240 9.31 21.34 25.77
N ARG A 241 9.49 21.34 24.45
CA ARG A 241 9.69 20.11 23.67
C ARG A 241 11.17 19.76 23.62
N MET A 242 11.48 18.53 23.97
CA MET A 242 12.84 18.04 24.01
C MET A 242 13.33 17.61 22.63
N TRP A 243 14.61 17.83 22.40
CA TRP A 243 15.33 17.11 21.37
C TRP A 243 15.51 15.65 21.77
N GLY A 244 15.59 14.80 20.75
CA GLY A 244 15.87 13.39 20.88
C GLY A 244 17.22 13.04 20.31
N PHE A 245 17.80 11.96 20.84
CA PHE A 245 18.80 11.13 20.18
C PHE A 245 18.14 10.37 19.02
N VAL A 246 17.66 11.11 18.02
CA VAL A 246 16.97 10.61 16.83
C VAL A 246 17.60 11.17 15.56
N LYS A 247 17.57 10.40 14.47
CA LYS A 247 17.93 10.80 13.11
C LYS A 247 17.04 10.06 12.12
N ASN A 248 16.37 10.79 11.22
CA ASN A 248 15.46 10.21 10.22
C ASN A 248 14.46 9.21 10.84
N GLY A 249 13.87 9.55 11.99
CA GLY A 249 12.92 8.68 12.71
C GLY A 249 13.53 7.48 13.45
N GLN A 250 14.85 7.31 13.48
CA GLN A 250 15.54 6.19 14.14
C GLN A 250 16.40 6.64 15.33
N ARG A 251 16.61 5.76 16.31
CA ARG A 251 17.49 6.02 17.46
C ARG A 251 18.95 6.18 17.02
N THR A 252 19.61 7.18 17.58
CA THR A 252 21.07 7.26 17.64
C THR A 252 21.57 7.03 19.08
N THR A 253 22.80 6.55 19.23
CA THR A 253 23.41 6.28 20.54
C THR A 253 24.89 6.63 20.51
N SER A 254 25.50 6.80 21.69
CA SER A 254 26.95 6.92 21.80
C SER A 254 27.68 5.68 21.25
N GLY A 255 27.08 4.49 21.34
CA GLY A 255 27.65 3.27 20.76
C GLY A 255 27.82 3.39 19.24
N LYS A 256 26.79 3.83 18.53
CA LYS A 256 26.85 4.07 17.07
C LYS A 256 27.76 5.23 16.71
N GLY A 257 27.51 6.37 17.36
CA GLY A 257 28.22 7.61 17.10
C GLY A 257 29.71 7.48 17.32
N HIS A 258 30.15 6.85 18.42
CA HIS A 258 31.55 6.77 18.81
C HIS A 258 32.25 5.48 18.43
N LEU A 259 31.74 4.30 18.83
CA LEU A 259 32.44 3.03 18.59
C LEU A 259 32.21 2.53 17.17
N GLY A 260 30.94 2.43 16.74
CA GLY A 260 30.59 1.94 15.40
C GLY A 260 31.26 2.73 14.29
N ARG A 261 31.24 4.07 14.42
CA ARG A 261 31.84 4.97 13.43
C ARG A 261 33.36 4.82 13.25
N VAL A 262 34.11 4.45 14.29
CA VAL A 262 35.58 4.50 14.26
C VAL A 262 36.27 3.13 14.34
N ALA A 263 35.61 2.10 14.86
CA ALA A 263 36.26 0.82 15.16
C ALA A 263 36.78 0.08 13.91
N LEU A 264 36.17 0.28 12.74
CA LEU A 264 36.67 -0.27 11.48
C LEU A 264 37.85 0.54 10.90
N GLN A 265 37.99 1.80 11.30
CA GLN A 265 39.01 2.73 10.81
C GLN A 265 40.27 2.75 11.69
N ARG A 266 40.13 2.36 12.97
CA ARG A 266 41.19 2.47 14.00
C ARG A 266 41.62 1.09 14.49
N PRO A 267 42.72 0.50 13.98
CA PRO A 267 43.13 -0.87 14.32
C PRO A 267 43.61 -1.05 15.77
N ASN A 268 43.90 0.07 16.46
CA ASN A 268 44.33 0.13 17.85
C ASN A 268 43.15 0.07 18.86
N LEU A 269 41.90 0.06 18.39
CA LEU A 269 40.70 -0.12 19.21
C LEU A 269 40.10 -1.51 18.98
N ARG A 270 39.90 -2.28 20.06
CA ARG A 270 39.27 -3.61 20.03
C ARG A 270 38.11 -3.67 21.02
N VAL A 271 37.01 -4.31 20.60
CA VAL A 271 35.81 -4.52 21.43
C VAL A 271 35.56 -6.02 21.53
N ILE A 272 35.41 -6.54 22.74
CA ILE A 272 34.96 -7.90 23.00
C ILE A 272 33.56 -7.82 23.59
N LYS A 273 32.59 -8.40 22.89
CA LYS A 273 31.18 -8.45 23.31
C LYS A 273 30.93 -9.69 24.16
N ASN A 274 29.84 -9.67 24.94
CA ASN A 274 29.48 -10.77 25.85
C ASN A 274 30.63 -11.18 26.79
N ALA A 275 31.39 -10.18 27.26
CA ALA A 275 32.51 -10.30 28.17
C ALA A 275 32.14 -9.68 29.54
N GLN A 276 31.65 -10.52 30.44
CA GLN A 276 31.28 -10.10 31.79
C GLN A 276 32.53 -10.03 32.67
N VAL A 277 32.93 -8.82 33.08
CA VAL A 277 34.03 -8.65 34.05
C VAL A 277 33.60 -9.19 35.41
N SER A 278 34.50 -9.96 36.01
CA SER A 278 34.29 -10.63 37.29
C SER A 278 35.18 -10.07 38.41
N LYS A 279 36.40 -9.65 38.08
CA LYS A 279 37.39 -9.16 39.06
C LYS A 279 38.48 -8.32 38.40
N ILE A 280 39.02 -7.34 39.14
CA ILE A 280 40.23 -6.58 38.80
C ILE A 280 41.35 -7.04 39.73
N ASN A 281 42.53 -7.29 39.17
CA ASN A 281 43.69 -7.75 39.91
C ASN A 281 44.72 -6.63 40.07
N PHE A 282 45.34 -6.58 41.25
CA PHE A 282 46.33 -5.57 41.61
C PHE A 282 47.71 -6.19 41.77
N ASP A 283 48.74 -5.35 41.80
CA ASP A 283 50.06 -5.74 42.27
C ASP A 283 50.04 -6.09 43.77
N PRO A 284 51.07 -6.76 44.31
CA PRO A 284 51.08 -7.17 45.72
C PRO A 284 50.92 -6.03 46.73
N GLN A 285 51.21 -4.79 46.33
CA GLN A 285 51.06 -3.59 47.16
C GLN A 285 49.65 -2.97 47.09
N GLY A 286 48.77 -3.45 46.20
CA GLY A 286 47.43 -2.91 46.02
C GLY A 286 47.40 -1.51 45.42
N ARG A 287 48.47 -1.10 44.72
CA ARG A 287 48.65 0.26 44.19
C ARG A 287 48.42 0.36 42.68
N ARG A 288 48.57 -0.74 41.95
CA ARG A 288 48.47 -0.74 40.48
C ARG A 288 47.69 -1.92 39.95
N VAL A 289 46.75 -1.66 39.02
CA VAL A 289 46.03 -2.71 38.30
C VAL A 289 46.99 -3.46 37.37
N THR A 290 46.98 -4.79 37.44
CA THR A 290 47.82 -5.67 36.61
C THR A 290 47.03 -6.36 35.50
N SER A 291 45.79 -6.75 35.80
CA SER A 291 44.91 -7.46 34.86
C SER A 291 43.43 -7.33 35.22
N VAL A 292 42.57 -7.61 34.26
CA VAL A 292 41.11 -7.67 34.41
C VAL A 292 40.63 -9.07 34.01
N ASP A 293 39.98 -9.77 34.94
CA ASP A 293 39.41 -11.10 34.73
C ASP A 293 37.94 -11.00 34.30
N PHE A 294 37.60 -11.69 33.21
CA PHE A 294 36.26 -11.69 32.66
C PHE A 294 35.85 -13.07 32.16
N VAL A 295 34.54 -13.26 32.04
CA VAL A 295 33.94 -14.48 31.48
C VAL A 295 33.36 -14.13 30.12
N LEU A 296 33.84 -14.83 29.10
CA LEU A 296 33.39 -14.71 27.72
C LEU A 296 32.34 -15.78 27.41
N GLN A 297 31.25 -15.39 26.74
CA GLN A 297 30.15 -16.31 26.33
C GLN A 297 29.61 -17.16 27.50
N ASP A 298 29.53 -16.55 28.68
CA ASP A 298 29.00 -17.15 29.92
C ASP A 298 29.72 -18.41 30.46
N ASN A 299 30.85 -18.83 29.86
CA ASN A 299 31.55 -20.05 30.28
C ASN A 299 33.09 -19.97 30.28
N MET A 300 33.70 -19.08 29.50
CA MET A 300 35.15 -19.08 29.28
C MET A 300 35.85 -17.99 30.10
N LYS A 301 36.56 -18.39 31.16
CA LYS A 301 37.34 -17.46 32.00
C LYS A 301 38.60 -17.00 31.27
N MET A 302 38.76 -15.69 31.13
CA MET A 302 39.86 -15.03 30.43
C MET A 302 40.42 -13.88 31.30
N SER A 303 41.63 -13.43 31.00
CA SER A 303 42.26 -12.30 31.69
C SER A 303 42.97 -11.39 30.69
N ALA A 304 42.75 -10.07 30.79
CA ALA A 304 43.40 -9.06 29.96
C ALA A 304 44.44 -8.29 30.77
N ARG A 305 45.70 -8.25 30.29
CA ARG A 305 46.80 -7.53 30.96
C ARG A 305 46.72 -6.03 30.70
N VAL A 306 46.82 -5.24 31.77
CA VAL A 306 46.73 -3.77 31.74
C VAL A 306 48.13 -3.15 31.82
N ALA A 307 48.53 -2.40 30.79
CA ALA A 307 49.84 -1.76 30.72
C ALA A 307 49.85 -0.30 31.21
N LYS A 308 48.71 0.41 31.20
CA LYS A 308 48.58 1.73 31.82
C LYS A 308 47.45 1.75 32.83
N GLU A 309 46.19 1.74 32.37
CA GLU A 309 45.03 1.93 33.24
C GLU A 309 43.85 1.03 32.85
N ALA A 310 43.08 0.61 33.86
CA ALA A 310 41.76 0.02 33.68
C ALA A 310 40.72 1.09 34.03
N ILE A 311 39.76 1.32 33.15
CA ILE A 311 38.75 2.38 33.28
C ILE A 311 37.39 1.71 33.45
N LEU A 312 36.75 1.94 34.60
CA LEU A 312 35.42 1.44 34.89
C LEU A 312 34.34 2.36 34.32
N SER A 313 33.55 1.84 33.38
CA SER A 313 32.36 2.48 32.81
C SER A 313 31.17 1.50 32.79
N ALA A 314 31.06 0.63 33.80
CA ALA A 314 30.02 -0.38 33.92
C ALA A 314 28.66 0.19 34.42
N GLY A 315 28.57 1.51 34.60
CA GLY A 315 27.39 2.19 35.14
C GLY A 315 27.37 2.24 36.67
N SER A 316 26.40 2.98 37.23
CA SER A 316 26.30 3.29 38.66
C SER A 316 26.03 2.10 39.58
N ILE A 317 25.67 0.92 39.05
CA ILE A 317 25.38 -0.29 39.85
C ILE A 317 26.53 -1.30 39.74
N ASP A 318 26.95 -1.64 38.52
CA ASP A 318 28.00 -2.65 38.33
C ASP A 318 29.42 -2.13 38.63
N THR A 319 29.67 -0.82 38.51
CA THR A 319 30.98 -0.24 38.88
C THR A 319 31.31 -0.48 40.36
N PRO A 320 30.47 -0.08 41.34
CA PRO A 320 30.74 -0.36 42.75
C PRO A 320 30.77 -1.86 43.05
N LYS A 321 29.93 -2.68 42.38
CA LYS A 321 29.96 -4.14 42.50
C LYS A 321 31.32 -4.73 42.09
N ILE A 322 31.85 -4.35 40.93
CA ILE A 322 33.15 -4.83 40.44
C ILE A 322 34.29 -4.39 41.36
N LEU A 323 34.27 -3.14 41.85
CA LEU A 323 35.25 -2.64 42.81
C LEU A 323 35.26 -3.45 44.10
N MET A 324 34.07 -3.67 44.69
CA MET A 324 33.93 -4.46 45.91
C MET A 324 34.37 -5.92 45.70
N LEU A 325 33.99 -6.57 44.59
CA LEU A 325 34.45 -7.93 44.25
C LEU A 325 35.98 -8.02 44.06
N SER A 326 36.62 -6.88 43.79
CA SER A 326 38.06 -6.75 43.61
C SER A 326 38.80 -6.33 44.89
N GLY A 327 38.09 -6.22 46.02
CA GLY A 327 38.66 -5.87 47.32
C GLY A 327 38.73 -4.38 47.62
N ILE A 328 38.08 -3.53 46.83
CA ILE A 328 37.99 -2.08 47.05
C ILE A 328 36.58 -1.73 47.53
N GLY A 329 36.45 -1.39 48.82
CA GLY A 329 35.16 -1.05 49.40
C GLY A 329 35.12 -1.20 50.93
N PRO A 330 33.94 -1.03 51.54
CA PRO A 330 33.78 -1.06 52.99
C PRO A 330 34.14 -2.44 53.59
N PRO A 331 35.04 -2.53 54.60
CA PRO A 331 35.48 -3.80 55.17
C PRO A 331 34.37 -4.63 55.82
N ASP A 332 33.33 -3.98 56.34
CA ASP A 332 32.12 -4.61 56.91
C ASP A 332 31.26 -5.30 55.84
N VAL A 333 31.34 -4.86 54.58
CA VAL A 333 30.72 -5.55 53.44
C VAL A 333 31.61 -6.68 52.92
N LEU A 334 32.93 -6.47 52.86
CA LEU A 334 33.87 -7.42 52.23
C LEU A 334 34.24 -8.63 53.09
N ARG A 335 34.50 -8.43 54.38
CA ARG A 335 34.96 -9.50 55.30
C ARG A 335 33.96 -10.66 55.42
N PRO A 336 32.64 -10.43 55.59
CA PRO A 336 31.66 -11.52 55.68
C PRO A 336 31.60 -12.41 54.42
N LEU A 337 32.02 -11.86 53.27
CA LEU A 337 32.03 -12.56 51.98
C LEU A 337 33.39 -13.19 51.65
N ASN A 338 34.34 -13.17 52.59
CA ASN A 338 35.71 -13.66 52.40
C ASN A 338 36.45 -13.00 51.21
N ILE A 339 36.15 -11.73 50.93
CA ILE A 339 36.85 -10.96 49.90
C ILE A 339 38.04 -10.24 50.57
N PRO A 340 39.28 -10.47 50.10
CA PRO A 340 40.44 -9.77 50.64
C PRO A 340 40.34 -8.26 50.48
N LEU A 341 40.56 -7.51 51.55
CA LEU A 341 40.58 -6.04 51.53
C LEU A 341 41.88 -5.55 50.89
N ILE A 342 41.76 -4.77 49.81
CA ILE A 342 42.85 -4.07 49.12
C ILE A 342 42.87 -2.60 49.51
N GLN A 343 41.72 -1.93 49.48
CA GLN A 343 41.56 -0.54 49.93
C GLN A 343 40.21 -0.36 50.64
N ASP A 344 40.24 0.33 51.78
CA ASP A 344 39.06 0.74 52.54
C ASP A 344 38.56 2.08 51.99
N LEU A 345 37.49 2.03 51.19
CA LEU A 345 36.85 3.20 50.58
C LEU A 345 35.33 3.05 50.69
N SER A 346 34.61 4.17 50.73
CA SER A 346 33.13 4.24 50.82
C SER A 346 32.40 3.88 49.52
N VAL A 347 32.88 2.86 48.81
CA VAL A 347 32.30 2.39 47.55
C VAL A 347 30.86 1.92 47.79
N GLY A 348 29.92 2.55 47.10
CA GLY A 348 28.50 2.19 47.14
C GLY A 348 27.65 3.00 48.12
N GLU A 349 28.21 3.89 48.95
CA GLU A 349 27.49 4.56 50.05
C GLU A 349 26.76 5.88 49.70
N ASN A 350 26.89 6.39 48.46
CA ASN A 350 26.29 7.66 48.02
C ASN A 350 25.37 7.48 46.80
N LEU A 351 24.53 6.43 46.82
CA LEU A 351 23.61 6.16 45.72
C LEU A 351 22.50 7.22 45.69
N GLN A 352 22.30 7.84 44.53
CA GLN A 352 21.29 8.85 44.28
C GLN A 352 20.50 8.47 43.04
N ASP A 353 19.18 8.66 43.09
CA ASP A 353 18.28 8.43 41.97
C ASP A 353 17.04 9.31 42.14
N HIS A 354 16.47 9.80 41.03
CA HIS A 354 15.26 10.63 41.06
C HIS A 354 14.05 9.75 41.39
N VAL A 355 13.46 9.96 42.56
CA VAL A 355 12.19 9.30 42.89
C VAL A 355 11.07 9.84 42.01
N VAL A 356 10.27 8.94 41.46
CA VAL A 356 9.15 9.26 40.57
C VAL A 356 7.82 8.83 41.18
N ALA A 357 6.86 9.76 41.26
CA ALA A 357 5.46 9.44 41.46
C ALA A 357 4.74 9.39 40.11
N CYS A 358 4.01 8.30 39.87
CA CYS A 358 3.22 8.12 38.66
C CYS A 358 1.73 8.35 38.98
N VAL A 359 1.12 9.32 38.30
CA VAL A 359 -0.33 9.58 38.38
C VAL A 359 -0.99 9.20 37.06
N PHE A 360 -2.15 8.55 37.14
CA PHE A 360 -2.94 8.14 35.99
C PHE A 360 -4.19 9.01 35.90
N ILE A 361 -4.31 9.76 34.81
CA ILE A 361 -5.42 10.68 34.55
C ILE A 361 -6.28 10.09 33.43
N LYS A 362 -7.59 10.05 33.66
CA LYS A 362 -8.58 9.67 32.65
C LYS A 362 -8.85 10.86 31.75
N LEU A 363 -8.82 10.64 30.44
CA LEU A 363 -9.20 11.63 29.44
C LEU A 363 -10.20 11.00 28.48
N ASP A 364 -11.21 11.75 28.06
CA ASP A 364 -12.11 11.26 27.04
C ASP A 364 -11.49 11.40 25.64
N GLY A 365 -11.96 10.58 24.70
CA GLY A 365 -11.49 10.57 23.34
C GLY A 365 -12.10 9.41 22.56
N GLU A 366 -11.85 9.36 21.25
CA GLU A 366 -12.34 8.26 20.40
C GLU A 366 -11.34 7.11 20.35
N PRO A 367 -11.82 5.88 20.12
CA PRO A 367 -10.98 4.76 19.77
C PRO A 367 -10.12 5.07 18.55
N VAL A 368 -8.97 4.43 18.52
CA VAL A 368 -8.03 4.49 17.42
C VAL A 368 -8.58 3.71 16.21
N ASP A 369 -8.22 4.10 14.98
CA ASP A 369 -8.67 3.37 13.78
C ASP A 369 -8.28 1.89 13.87
N ARG A 370 -9.13 1.00 13.35
CA ARG A 370 -8.86 -0.43 13.26
C ARG A 370 -7.53 -0.73 12.54
N ASN A 371 -7.17 0.05 11.52
CA ASN A 371 -5.94 -0.12 10.76
C ASN A 371 -4.75 0.68 11.32
N PHE A 372 -4.93 1.40 12.43
CA PHE A 372 -3.93 2.31 12.97
C PHE A 372 -2.55 1.67 13.16
N LEU A 373 -2.53 0.42 13.63
CA LEU A 373 -1.31 -0.36 13.79
C LEU A 373 -0.61 -0.63 12.46
N THR A 374 -1.38 -1.17 11.51
CA THR A 374 -0.95 -1.50 10.15
C THR A 374 -0.38 -0.27 9.44
N ASP A 375 -1.04 0.89 9.59
CA ASP A 375 -0.58 2.16 9.03
C ASP A 375 0.68 2.67 9.72
N SER A 376 0.71 2.70 11.05
CA SER A 376 1.87 3.18 11.83
C SER A 376 3.14 2.42 11.48
N MET A 377 2.99 1.12 11.28
CA MET A 377 4.02 0.22 10.83
C MET A 377 4.48 0.46 9.40
N TYR A 378 3.54 0.51 8.45
CA TYR A 378 3.85 0.73 7.05
C TYR A 378 4.59 2.06 6.87
N GLN A 379 4.08 3.12 7.51
CA GLN A 379 4.71 4.44 7.56
C GLN A 379 6.13 4.39 8.13
N TYR A 380 6.36 3.63 9.19
CA TYR A 380 7.69 3.52 9.78
C TYR A 380 8.66 2.70 8.93
N LEU A 381 8.24 1.54 8.42
CA LEU A 381 9.12 0.67 7.64
C LEU A 381 9.48 1.27 6.29
N VAL A 382 8.50 1.83 5.58
CA VAL A 382 8.66 2.36 4.22
C VAL A 382 9.16 3.80 4.23
N HIS A 383 8.67 4.65 5.15
CA HIS A 383 8.94 6.09 5.14
C HIS A 383 9.76 6.59 6.33
N LYS A 384 10.03 5.76 7.36
CA LYS A 384 10.66 6.15 8.63
C LYS A 384 9.94 7.30 9.34
N GLN A 385 8.62 7.34 9.15
CA GLN A 385 7.71 8.32 9.73
C GLN A 385 6.65 7.56 10.53
N GLY A 386 5.63 8.26 10.97
CA GLY A 386 4.53 7.68 11.72
C GLY A 386 4.78 7.66 13.24
N PRO A 387 3.77 7.23 14.00
CA PRO A 387 3.79 7.19 15.46
C PRO A 387 4.94 6.36 16.06
N LEU A 388 5.54 5.43 15.32
CA LEU A 388 6.69 4.63 15.77
C LEU A 388 8.03 5.40 15.73
N SER A 389 8.11 6.49 14.96
CA SER A 389 9.31 7.32 14.78
C SER A 389 9.56 8.36 15.89
N THR A 390 8.69 8.41 16.90
CA THR A 390 8.68 9.40 17.98
C THR A 390 8.48 8.73 19.35
N ILE A 391 8.55 9.50 20.43
CA ILE A 391 8.12 9.10 21.79
C ILE A 391 6.80 9.79 22.20
N GLY A 392 6.10 10.38 21.24
CA GLY A 392 4.85 11.10 21.45
C GLY A 392 5.00 12.26 22.45
N VAL A 393 4.01 12.41 23.32
CA VAL A 393 3.98 13.48 24.34
C VAL A 393 5.04 13.34 25.44
N MET A 394 5.76 12.21 25.52
CA MET A 394 6.93 12.10 26.42
C MET A 394 8.05 13.06 26.03
N SER A 395 8.04 13.56 24.79
CA SER A 395 8.95 14.62 24.37
C SER A 395 8.66 15.97 25.05
N ILE A 396 7.52 16.14 25.72
CA ILE A 396 7.16 17.37 26.44
C ILE A 396 7.55 17.23 27.91
N ASN A 397 8.44 18.10 28.35
CA ASN A 397 8.92 18.14 29.73
C ASN A 397 8.58 19.49 30.35
N GLY A 398 8.06 19.46 31.58
CA GLY A 398 7.87 20.62 32.43
C GLY A 398 8.87 20.61 33.58
N PHE A 399 9.58 21.71 33.81
CA PHE A 399 10.40 21.88 35.01
C PHE A 399 9.80 23.02 35.81
N VAL A 400 9.26 22.72 36.99
CA VAL A 400 8.46 23.67 37.76
C VAL A 400 9.09 23.95 39.11
N LYS A 401 8.95 25.20 39.55
CA LYS A 401 9.24 25.65 40.90
C LYS A 401 7.92 25.75 41.66
N LEU A 402 7.85 25.17 42.86
CA LEU A 402 6.60 25.08 43.63
C LEU A 402 6.49 26.18 44.70
N ASN A 403 7.61 26.79 45.12
CA ASN A 403 7.63 27.84 46.14
C ASN A 403 8.50 29.05 45.69
N SER A 404 7.93 30.26 45.66
CA SER A 404 8.53 31.48 45.11
C SER A 404 8.98 32.52 46.16
N SER A 405 9.08 32.12 47.43
CA SER A 405 9.25 33.05 48.57
C SER A 405 10.69 33.52 48.85
N SER A 406 11.70 33.10 48.09
CA SER A 406 13.10 33.55 48.25
C SER A 406 13.67 34.15 46.95
N SER A 407 13.99 35.44 46.97
CA SER A 407 14.41 36.23 45.80
C SER A 407 15.83 35.95 45.28
N GLU A 408 16.61 35.08 45.92
CA GLU A 408 18.01 34.83 45.53
C GLU A 408 18.23 33.52 44.72
N ASP A 409 17.24 32.62 44.63
CA ASP A 409 17.42 31.23 44.13
C ASP A 409 16.37 30.79 43.07
N ASN A 410 15.80 31.76 42.35
CA ASN A 410 14.57 31.61 41.51
C ASN A 410 14.68 30.77 40.23
N ALA A 411 15.76 30.02 39.99
CA ALA A 411 16.00 29.32 38.71
C ALA A 411 16.23 27.79 38.81
N ILE A 412 16.20 27.20 40.02
CA ILE A 412 16.34 25.74 40.21
C ILE A 412 14.97 25.06 40.30
N PRO A 413 14.63 24.11 39.41
CA PRO A 413 13.35 23.40 39.47
C PRO A 413 13.27 22.45 40.67
N ASP A 414 12.10 22.38 41.29
CA ASP A 414 11.82 21.41 42.36
C ASP A 414 11.38 20.07 41.76
N ILE A 415 10.55 20.12 40.71
CA ILE A 415 9.94 18.96 40.07
C ILE A 415 10.14 19.00 38.55
N GLN A 416 10.43 17.84 37.97
CA GLN A 416 10.31 17.57 36.55
C GLN A 416 9.03 16.78 36.28
N ILE A 417 8.28 17.18 35.25
CA ILE A 417 7.02 16.58 34.84
C ILE A 417 7.17 16.03 33.44
N ILE A 418 6.90 14.72 33.27
CA ILE A 418 6.90 14.04 31.98
C ILE A 418 5.51 13.45 31.75
N HIS A 419 5.03 13.49 30.51
CA HIS A 419 3.69 13.02 30.15
C HIS A 419 3.80 11.83 29.21
N ALA A 420 2.96 10.81 29.38
CA ALA A 420 2.73 9.78 28.39
C ALA A 420 1.23 9.61 28.18
N ILE A 421 0.82 9.11 27.02
CA ILE A 421 -0.59 8.88 26.69
C ILE A 421 -0.78 7.47 26.17
N ALA A 422 -1.79 6.79 26.69
CA ALA A 422 -2.29 5.53 26.15
C ALA A 422 -3.74 5.77 25.70
N ARG A 423 -4.02 5.57 24.41
CA ARG A 423 -5.35 5.86 23.84
C ARG A 423 -6.29 4.66 23.91
N ILE A 424 -7.59 4.87 23.71
CA ILE A 424 -8.60 3.81 23.72
C ILE A 424 -8.36 2.88 22.53
N GLY A 425 -8.22 1.58 22.77
CA GLY A 425 -7.90 0.60 21.73
C GLY A 425 -6.39 0.32 21.55
N ASP A 426 -5.52 1.09 22.20
CA ASP A 426 -4.05 0.88 22.25
C ASP A 426 -3.64 -0.02 23.45
N VAL A 427 -4.33 -1.13 23.66
CA VAL A 427 -4.10 -1.98 24.85
C VAL A 427 -2.66 -2.51 24.91
N GLY A 428 -2.02 -2.69 23.75
CA GLY A 428 -0.64 -3.18 23.63
C GLY A 428 0.41 -2.30 24.29
N THR A 429 0.35 -0.96 24.14
CA THR A 429 1.41 -0.07 24.65
C THR A 429 1.32 0.13 26.13
N LEU A 430 0.12 0.41 26.64
CA LEU A 430 -0.08 0.54 28.07
C LEU A 430 0.33 -0.76 28.76
N ASN A 431 -0.06 -1.92 28.22
CA ASN A 431 0.35 -3.19 28.79
C ASN A 431 1.88 -3.40 28.74
N THR A 432 2.53 -3.10 27.60
CA THR A 432 3.99 -3.20 27.46
C THR A 432 4.71 -2.29 28.46
N PHE A 433 4.24 -1.06 28.62
CA PHE A 433 4.76 -0.11 29.59
C PHE A 433 4.58 -0.60 31.03
N LEU A 434 3.37 -1.02 31.42
CA LEU A 434 3.08 -1.49 32.78
C LEU A 434 3.83 -2.77 33.14
N VAL A 435 4.01 -3.69 32.18
CA VAL A 435 4.85 -4.87 32.32
C VAL A 435 6.32 -4.47 32.48
N GLY A 436 6.81 -3.56 31.62
CA GLY A 436 8.17 -3.08 31.67
C GLY A 436 8.53 -2.33 32.96
N GLN A 437 7.54 -1.75 33.64
CA GLN A 437 7.69 -1.12 34.94
C GLN A 437 7.55 -2.08 36.12
N SER A 438 7.19 -3.36 35.91
CA SER A 438 6.88 -4.31 36.99
C SER A 438 5.71 -3.87 37.89
N ILE A 439 4.64 -3.28 37.33
CA ILE A 439 3.43 -2.94 38.09
C ILE A 439 2.69 -4.22 38.54
N ARG A 440 2.09 -4.20 39.73
CA ARG A 440 1.29 -5.33 40.25
C ARG A 440 0.15 -5.72 39.28
N ASP A 441 -0.13 -7.02 39.21
CA ASP A 441 -1.06 -7.56 38.21
C ASP A 441 -2.52 -7.14 38.41
N ASP A 442 -2.93 -6.78 39.64
CA ASP A 442 -4.25 -6.22 39.95
C ASP A 442 -4.40 -4.78 39.45
N LEU A 443 -3.42 -3.92 39.77
CA LEU A 443 -3.38 -2.53 39.27
C LEU A 443 -3.26 -2.48 37.75
N ARG A 444 -2.42 -3.35 37.17
CA ARG A 444 -2.28 -3.47 35.72
C ARG A 444 -3.62 -3.80 35.06
N ARG A 445 -4.34 -4.82 35.55
CA ARG A 445 -5.66 -5.19 35.00
C ARG A 445 -6.65 -4.03 35.09
N TYR A 446 -6.70 -3.36 36.24
CA TYR A 446 -7.56 -2.19 36.42
C TYR A 446 -7.26 -1.07 35.41
N LEU A 447 -5.99 -0.73 35.21
CA LEU A 447 -5.61 0.34 34.27
C LEU A 447 -5.93 -0.05 32.81
N LEU A 448 -5.76 -1.31 32.43
CA LEU A 448 -6.12 -1.79 31.10
C LEU A 448 -7.65 -1.79 30.89
N GLU A 449 -8.43 -2.12 31.92
CA GLU A 449 -9.90 -2.01 31.88
C GLU A 449 -10.37 -0.56 31.74
N VAL A 450 -9.71 0.38 32.42
CA VAL A 450 -9.99 1.83 32.25
C VAL A 450 -9.68 2.26 30.82
N GLN A 451 -8.55 1.82 30.26
CA GLN A 451 -8.12 2.19 28.91
C GLN A 451 -9.10 1.73 27.82
N GLN A 452 -9.85 0.65 28.06
CA GLN A 452 -10.88 0.20 27.12
C GLN A 452 -12.02 1.21 26.94
N ARG A 453 -12.17 2.18 27.86
CA ARG A 453 -13.26 3.16 27.88
C ARG A 453 -12.79 4.60 27.78
N GLN A 454 -11.58 4.90 28.27
CA GLN A 454 -11.02 6.25 28.33
C GLN A 454 -9.54 6.24 27.93
N HIS A 455 -9.01 7.34 27.43
CA HIS A 455 -7.57 7.52 27.35
C HIS A 455 -6.98 7.55 28.77
N VAL A 456 -5.76 7.04 28.92
CA VAL A 456 -5.01 7.07 30.17
C VAL A 456 -3.76 7.90 29.93
N MET A 457 -3.74 9.12 30.47
CA MET A 457 -2.53 9.92 30.55
C MET A 457 -1.74 9.53 31.79
N VAL A 458 -0.47 9.18 31.61
CA VAL A 458 0.46 8.91 32.70
C VAL A 458 1.29 10.17 32.90
N VAL A 459 1.28 10.73 34.11
CA VAL A 459 2.12 11.86 34.48
C VAL A 459 3.15 11.39 35.47
N PHE A 460 4.42 11.54 35.08
CA PHE A 460 5.57 11.27 35.93
C PHE A 460 5.97 12.57 36.61
N ILE A 461 5.94 12.57 37.93
CA ILE A 461 6.35 13.68 38.78
C ILE A 461 7.67 13.24 39.42
N LEU A 462 8.77 13.81 38.93
CA LEU A 462 10.12 13.46 39.36
C LEU A 462 10.64 14.55 40.29
N LEU A 463 11.21 14.13 41.41
CA LEU A 463 11.94 15.04 42.29
C LEU A 463 13.28 15.39 41.65
N SER A 464 13.50 16.67 41.34
CA SER A 464 14.71 17.10 40.59
C SER A 464 15.99 17.04 41.42
N LYS A 465 15.91 17.22 42.74
CA LYS A 465 17.08 17.19 43.63
C LYS A 465 16.80 16.41 44.92
N PRO A 466 16.80 15.07 44.87
CA PRO A 466 16.55 14.24 46.06
C PRO A 466 17.65 14.46 47.11
N LYS A 467 17.25 14.59 48.38
CA LYS A 467 18.14 14.63 49.54
C LYS A 467 18.45 13.24 50.09
N SER A 468 17.52 12.29 49.98
CA SER A 468 17.70 10.92 50.42
C SER A 468 18.92 10.27 49.73
N ARG A 469 19.65 9.42 50.46
CA ARG A 469 20.83 8.71 49.97
C ARG A 469 20.70 7.21 50.22
N GLY A 470 20.88 6.43 49.16
CA GLY A 470 20.88 4.99 49.20
C GLY A 470 22.29 4.40 49.30
N ASN A 471 22.36 3.07 49.34
CA ASN A 471 23.61 2.32 49.23
C ASN A 471 23.50 1.05 48.36
N ILE A 472 24.65 0.59 47.89
CA ILE A 472 24.83 -0.67 47.15
C ILE A 472 25.81 -1.56 47.91
N LYS A 473 25.39 -2.79 48.24
CA LYS A 473 26.23 -3.79 48.92
C LYS A 473 26.31 -5.08 48.12
N LEU A 474 27.39 -5.83 48.29
CA LEU A 474 27.47 -7.17 47.71
C LEU A 474 26.53 -8.13 48.44
N LYS A 475 25.78 -8.91 47.67
CA LYS A 475 24.96 -10.02 48.19
C LYS A 475 25.80 -11.26 48.47
N SER A 476 26.79 -11.52 47.61
CA SER A 476 27.70 -12.66 47.69
C SER A 476 29.04 -12.32 47.03
N SER A 477 30.01 -13.22 47.14
CA SER A 477 31.29 -13.13 46.41
C SER A 477 31.20 -13.53 44.93
N SER A 478 30.00 -13.87 44.43
CA SER A 478 29.79 -14.25 43.03
C SER A 478 29.53 -13.01 42.17
N TYR A 479 30.22 -12.92 41.04
CA TYR A 479 29.96 -11.87 40.05
C TYR A 479 28.58 -12.01 39.37
N GLN A 480 27.96 -13.20 39.43
CA GLN A 480 26.66 -13.47 38.82
C GLN A 480 25.49 -12.93 39.66
N ASP A 481 25.67 -12.86 40.97
CA ASP A 481 24.59 -12.43 41.85
C ASP A 481 24.39 -10.91 41.74
N PRO A 482 23.14 -10.41 41.67
CA PRO A 482 22.88 -8.98 41.72
C PRO A 482 23.28 -8.42 43.10
N PRO A 483 23.72 -7.15 43.16
CA PRO A 483 24.01 -6.52 44.44
C PRO A 483 22.70 -6.26 45.20
N ILE A 484 22.82 -6.06 46.51
CA ILE A 484 21.76 -5.51 47.37
C ILE A 484 21.70 -4.01 47.09
N ILE A 485 20.52 -3.50 46.76
CA ILE A 485 20.31 -2.08 46.43
C ILE A 485 19.29 -1.52 47.41
N ASN A 486 19.73 -0.59 48.25
CA ASN A 486 18.85 0.17 49.15
C ASN A 486 18.71 1.58 48.59
N ALA A 487 17.57 1.92 48.00
CA ALA A 487 17.37 3.27 47.43
C ALA A 487 17.09 4.34 48.49
N ASN A 488 16.58 3.93 49.66
CA ASN A 488 16.20 4.83 50.75
C ASN A 488 15.27 5.98 50.36
N TYR A 489 14.41 5.78 49.36
CA TYR A 489 13.45 6.81 48.96
C TYR A 489 12.61 7.28 50.15
N PHE A 490 12.47 8.61 50.26
CA PHE A 490 11.74 9.31 51.34
C PHE A 490 12.33 9.07 52.73
N GLU A 491 13.64 8.85 52.82
CA GLU A 491 14.34 8.90 54.10
C GLU A 491 14.39 10.31 54.67
N GLU A 492 14.65 11.29 53.80
CA GLU A 492 14.54 12.70 54.14
C GLU A 492 13.10 13.18 53.96
N PRO A 493 12.44 13.73 55.00
CA PRO A 493 11.04 14.16 54.93
C PRO A 493 10.77 15.20 53.84
N GLU A 494 11.74 16.09 53.54
CA GLU A 494 11.59 17.11 52.51
C GLU A 494 11.36 16.54 51.12
N ASP A 495 11.96 15.39 50.79
CA ASP A 495 11.75 14.74 49.49
C ASP A 495 10.27 14.39 49.30
N SER A 496 9.64 13.88 50.36
CA SER A 496 8.22 13.54 50.35
C SER A 496 7.33 14.80 50.33
N ALA A 497 7.71 15.85 51.06
CA ALA A 497 6.97 17.10 51.10
C ALA A 497 6.97 17.82 49.74
N THR A 498 8.12 17.90 49.07
CA THR A 498 8.23 18.49 47.73
C THR A 498 7.44 17.67 46.70
N LEU A 499 7.49 16.35 46.77
CA LEU A 499 6.74 15.49 45.84
C LEU A 499 5.22 15.61 46.05
N LEU A 500 4.75 15.77 47.30
CA LEU A 500 3.35 16.06 47.61
C LEU A 500 2.89 17.39 47.01
N GLN A 501 3.70 18.45 47.10
CA GLN A 501 3.41 19.72 46.41
C GLN A 501 3.35 19.54 44.88
N GLY A 502 4.19 18.67 44.31
CA GLY A 502 4.11 18.29 42.90
C GLY A 502 2.80 17.59 42.54
N LEU A 503 2.28 16.74 43.43
CA LEU A 503 0.97 16.09 43.26
C LEU A 503 -0.18 17.11 43.36
N GLU A 504 -0.09 18.07 44.27
CA GLU A 504 -1.04 19.19 44.36
C GLU A 504 -1.04 20.04 43.09
N TYR A 505 0.16 20.37 42.58
CA TYR A 505 0.32 21.06 41.30
C TYR A 505 -0.39 20.31 40.16
N ILE A 506 -0.22 18.99 40.05
CA ILE A 506 -0.91 18.19 39.02
C ILE A 506 -2.43 18.13 39.27
N SER A 507 -2.87 18.10 40.53
CA SER A 507 -4.29 18.16 40.89
C SER A 507 -4.94 19.47 40.42
N ASP A 508 -4.22 20.59 40.48
CA ASP A 508 -4.68 21.88 39.97
C ASP A 508 -4.53 21.98 38.45
N PHE A 509 -3.47 21.40 37.88
CA PHE A 509 -3.25 21.33 36.45
C PHE A 509 -4.42 20.67 35.71
N VAL A 510 -4.98 19.58 36.25
CA VAL A 510 -6.16 18.91 35.65
C VAL A 510 -7.46 19.68 35.83
N LYS A 511 -7.50 20.70 36.70
CA LYS A 511 -8.67 21.59 36.86
C LYS A 511 -8.66 22.76 35.88
N THR A 512 -7.58 22.95 35.13
CA THR A 512 -7.50 24.02 34.12
C THR A 512 -8.59 23.87 33.06
N THR A 513 -9.01 24.99 32.49
CA THR A 513 -10.08 25.07 31.50
C THR A 513 -9.88 24.14 30.31
N PRO A 514 -8.67 23.99 29.72
CA PRO A 514 -8.39 23.01 28.66
C PRO A 514 -8.68 21.57 29.07
N PHE A 515 -8.26 21.15 30.27
CA PHE A 515 -8.48 19.79 30.78
C PHE A 515 -9.96 19.55 31.13
N GLN A 516 -10.69 20.58 31.57
CA GLN A 516 -12.14 20.48 31.77
C GLN A 516 -12.95 20.44 30.46
N ARG A 517 -12.46 21.09 29.38
CA ARG A 517 -13.15 21.18 28.09
C ARG A 517 -12.92 19.99 27.16
N LYS A 518 -11.80 19.28 27.27
CA LYS A 518 -11.38 18.25 26.30
C LYS A 518 -12.07 16.88 26.48
N ASN A 519 -13.33 16.86 26.92
CA ASN A 519 -14.15 15.64 26.95
C ASN A 519 -14.56 15.13 25.54
N GLN A 520 -13.85 15.48 24.45
CA GLN A 520 -14.22 15.15 23.07
C GLN A 520 -12.99 14.99 22.12
N CYS A 521 -12.66 13.73 21.78
CA CYS A 521 -12.00 13.21 20.55
C CYS A 521 -10.48 13.55 20.26
N PRO A 522 -9.77 12.90 19.28
CA PRO A 522 -9.01 11.64 19.45
C PRO A 522 -7.58 11.54 18.81
N ALA A 523 -6.99 10.32 18.77
CA ALA A 523 -5.99 9.73 17.81
C ALA A 523 -4.48 9.48 18.20
N PRO A 524 -3.79 8.39 17.78
CA PRO A 524 -3.29 7.19 18.56
C PRO A 524 -1.75 6.96 18.67
N SER A 525 -1.29 5.92 19.42
CA SER A 525 -0.01 5.19 19.17
C SER A 525 0.08 3.77 19.79
N VAL A 526 0.63 2.72 19.13
CA VAL A 526 1.01 1.41 19.73
C VAL A 526 2.28 0.71 19.18
N GLY A 527 3.06 -0.01 20.04
CA GLY A 527 4.15 -0.98 19.76
C GLY A 527 3.73 -2.49 19.67
N ALA A 528 4.54 -3.55 19.45
CA ALA A 528 5.98 -3.83 19.40
C ALA A 528 6.36 -4.70 18.16
N MET A 529 7.61 -4.57 17.66
CA MET A 529 7.97 -4.73 16.24
C MET A 529 7.66 -6.06 15.53
N ASN A 530 7.98 -7.22 16.12
CA ASN A 530 7.89 -8.49 15.39
C ASN A 530 6.44 -8.99 15.24
N THR A 531 5.63 -8.87 16.30
CA THR A 531 4.19 -9.14 16.26
C THR A 531 3.47 -8.18 15.30
N LEU A 532 3.91 -6.93 15.31
CA LEU A 532 3.44 -5.91 14.41
C LEU A 532 3.65 -6.33 12.93
N VAL A 533 4.84 -6.78 12.53
CA VAL A 533 5.08 -7.14 11.12
C VAL A 533 4.23 -8.31 10.67
N ALA A 534 4.04 -9.30 11.55
CA ALA A 534 3.13 -10.40 11.29
C ALA A 534 1.69 -9.91 11.07
N LEU A 535 1.18 -8.99 11.90
CA LEU A 535 -0.16 -8.42 11.77
C LEU A 535 -0.33 -7.60 10.47
N LEU A 536 0.68 -6.84 10.06
CA LEU A 536 0.66 -6.13 8.78
C LEU A 536 0.55 -7.12 7.60
N ILE A 537 1.39 -8.16 7.58
CA ILE A 537 1.37 -9.17 6.51
C ILE A 537 0.05 -9.96 6.51
N GLU A 538 -0.47 -10.34 7.69
CA GLU A 538 -1.75 -11.02 7.83
C GLU A 538 -2.92 -10.15 7.37
N SER A 539 -2.90 -8.86 7.71
CA SER A 539 -3.91 -7.88 7.26
C SER A 539 -3.89 -7.73 5.74
N LEU A 540 -2.70 -7.62 5.13
CA LEU A 540 -2.54 -7.56 3.68
C LEU A 540 -2.99 -8.85 2.98
N HIS A 541 -2.67 -10.02 3.56
CA HIS A 541 -3.13 -11.31 3.03
C HIS A 541 -4.65 -11.45 3.14
N THR A 542 -5.24 -11.08 4.27
CA THR A 542 -6.69 -11.09 4.49
C THR A 542 -7.40 -10.16 3.52
N ALA A 543 -6.88 -8.94 3.34
CA ALA A 543 -7.38 -7.97 2.37
C ALA A 543 -7.29 -8.49 0.93
N SER A 544 -6.16 -9.12 0.56
CA SER A 544 -5.98 -9.75 -0.75
C SER A 544 -6.98 -10.89 -0.99
N CYS A 545 -7.26 -11.72 0.01
CA CYS A 545 -8.29 -12.76 -0.11
C CYS A 545 -9.70 -12.18 -0.20
N GLY A 546 -9.93 -11.00 0.39
CA GLY A 546 -11.18 -10.25 0.27
C GLY A 546 -11.45 -9.68 -1.12
N LEU A 547 -10.47 -9.64 -2.04
CA LEU A 547 -10.69 -9.09 -3.39
C LEU A 547 -11.66 -9.93 -4.24
N SER A 548 -11.69 -11.25 -4.06
CA SER A 548 -12.56 -12.14 -4.84
C SER A 548 -13.93 -12.31 -4.17
N HIS A 549 -14.90 -11.45 -4.52
CA HIS A 549 -16.27 -11.58 -4.04
C HIS A 549 -17.09 -12.54 -4.92
N ALA A 550 -16.83 -13.84 -4.79
CA ALA A 550 -17.58 -14.88 -5.52
C ALA A 550 -19.10 -14.77 -5.33
N GLU A 551 -19.55 -14.24 -4.19
CA GLU A 551 -20.96 -14.00 -3.85
C GLU A 551 -21.65 -12.96 -4.76
N GLU A 552 -20.89 -12.06 -5.39
CA GLU A 552 -21.44 -11.07 -6.34
C GLU A 552 -21.75 -11.68 -7.72
N TYR A 553 -21.36 -12.95 -7.97
CA TYR A 553 -21.59 -13.65 -9.23
C TYR A 553 -22.67 -14.74 -9.09
N PRO A 554 -23.49 -14.98 -10.13
CA PRO A 554 -24.50 -16.02 -10.11
C PRO A 554 -23.95 -17.44 -9.83
N PRO A 555 -24.72 -18.31 -9.14
CA PRO A 555 -24.35 -19.70 -8.94
C PRO A 555 -24.34 -20.49 -10.26
N ASP A 556 -23.53 -21.56 -10.32
CA ASP A 556 -23.41 -22.43 -11.49
C ASP A 556 -24.43 -23.58 -11.45
N TYR A 557 -25.49 -23.48 -12.26
CA TYR A 557 -26.47 -24.55 -12.43
C TYR A 557 -25.86 -25.82 -13.07
N GLY A 558 -24.70 -25.70 -13.72
CA GLY A 558 -23.94 -26.80 -14.32
C GLY A 558 -23.60 -27.93 -13.35
N GLN A 559 -23.54 -27.67 -12.04
CA GLN A 559 -23.32 -28.70 -11.04
C GLN A 559 -24.56 -29.57 -10.80
N GLU A 560 -25.75 -28.96 -10.78
CA GLU A 560 -27.03 -29.65 -10.54
C GLU A 560 -27.40 -30.58 -11.72
N ILE A 561 -27.14 -30.15 -12.96
CA ILE A 561 -27.47 -30.93 -14.16
C ILE A 561 -26.50 -32.09 -14.46
N LYS A 562 -25.40 -32.27 -13.71
CA LYS A 562 -24.54 -33.46 -13.85
C LYS A 562 -25.31 -34.76 -13.61
N GLN A 563 -26.35 -34.71 -12.77
CA GLN A 563 -27.16 -35.86 -12.33
C GLN A 563 -28.46 -36.04 -13.12
N ILE A 564 -28.82 -35.12 -14.03
CA ILE A 564 -30.09 -35.18 -14.77
C ILE A 564 -29.95 -36.07 -16.01
N SER A 565 -30.88 -37.02 -16.16
CA SER A 565 -30.97 -37.99 -17.26
C SER A 565 -31.96 -37.60 -18.38
N HIS A 566 -32.72 -36.52 -18.20
CA HIS A 566 -33.74 -36.06 -19.15
C HIS A 566 -33.26 -34.82 -19.95
N PRO A 567 -33.82 -34.56 -21.14
CA PRO A 567 -33.46 -33.40 -21.96
C PRO A 567 -33.77 -32.08 -21.22
N LEU A 568 -32.81 -31.15 -21.20
CA LEU A 568 -33.05 -29.81 -20.68
C LEU A 568 -34.10 -29.12 -21.56
N ARG A 569 -35.05 -28.41 -20.95
CA ARG A 569 -36.10 -27.70 -21.66
C ARG A 569 -36.37 -26.37 -20.97
N PHE A 570 -36.33 -25.28 -21.74
CA PHE A 570 -36.56 -23.93 -21.26
C PHE A 570 -37.36 -23.12 -22.28
N ASP A 571 -38.09 -22.12 -21.80
CA ASP A 571 -38.82 -21.18 -22.65
C ASP A 571 -37.85 -20.33 -23.45
N PHE A 572 -36.89 -19.72 -22.76
CA PHE A 572 -35.86 -18.89 -23.36
C PHE A 572 -34.48 -19.44 -23.08
N VAL A 573 -33.65 -19.52 -24.12
CA VAL A 573 -32.23 -19.90 -24.01
C VAL A 573 -31.37 -18.77 -24.55
N ILE A 574 -30.56 -18.17 -23.67
CA ILE A 574 -29.60 -17.12 -24.01
C ILE A 574 -28.22 -17.77 -24.17
N VAL A 575 -27.55 -17.48 -25.29
CA VAL A 575 -26.21 -17.98 -25.59
C VAL A 575 -25.20 -16.87 -25.35
N GLY A 576 -24.49 -16.93 -24.22
CA GLY A 576 -23.50 -15.94 -23.79
C GLY A 576 -24.03 -14.97 -22.71
N THR A 577 -23.18 -14.68 -21.73
CA THR A 577 -23.46 -13.75 -20.61
C THR A 577 -22.71 -12.43 -20.74
N GLY A 578 -22.43 -11.99 -21.98
CA GLY A 578 -21.84 -10.69 -22.25
C GLY A 578 -22.73 -9.52 -21.81
N SER A 579 -22.35 -8.31 -22.19
CA SER A 579 -23.04 -7.07 -21.78
C SER A 579 -24.54 -7.10 -22.09
N ALA A 580 -24.95 -7.52 -23.28
CA ALA A 580 -26.35 -7.65 -23.66
C ALA A 580 -27.03 -8.89 -23.07
N GLY A 581 -26.36 -10.06 -23.15
CA GLY A 581 -26.93 -11.33 -22.70
C GLY A 581 -27.29 -11.34 -21.21
N SER A 582 -26.47 -10.68 -20.38
CA SER A 582 -26.75 -10.48 -18.95
C SER A 582 -28.05 -9.68 -18.72
N VAL A 583 -28.28 -8.65 -19.53
CA VAL A 583 -29.48 -7.81 -19.45
C VAL A 583 -30.71 -8.58 -19.89
N VAL A 584 -30.65 -9.22 -21.07
CA VAL A 584 -31.78 -9.98 -21.63
C VAL A 584 -32.22 -11.08 -20.67
N ALA A 585 -31.29 -11.90 -20.18
CA ALA A 585 -31.61 -12.99 -19.25
C ALA A 585 -32.25 -12.47 -17.95
N SER A 586 -31.73 -11.36 -17.40
CA SER A 586 -32.33 -10.73 -16.23
C SER A 586 -33.75 -10.24 -16.52
N ARG A 587 -33.97 -9.49 -17.61
CA ARG A 587 -35.28 -8.91 -17.93
C ARG A 587 -36.34 -9.95 -18.27
N LEU A 588 -35.99 -11.02 -18.97
CA LEU A 588 -36.94 -12.11 -19.25
C LEU A 588 -37.30 -12.90 -17.99
N SER A 589 -36.35 -13.07 -17.05
CA SER A 589 -36.61 -13.77 -15.79
C SER A 589 -37.49 -12.98 -14.81
N GLU A 590 -37.78 -11.71 -15.08
CA GLU A 590 -38.76 -10.93 -14.30
C GLU A 590 -40.16 -11.54 -14.35
N ASN A 591 -40.49 -12.25 -15.43
CA ASN A 591 -41.69 -13.05 -15.50
C ASN A 591 -41.47 -14.42 -14.82
N PRO A 592 -42.11 -14.68 -13.67
CA PRO A 592 -41.94 -15.95 -12.96
C PRO A 592 -42.49 -17.17 -13.73
N LYS A 593 -43.33 -16.96 -14.76
CA LYS A 593 -43.88 -18.03 -15.60
C LYS A 593 -42.90 -18.50 -16.68
N TRP A 594 -41.85 -17.74 -16.96
CA TRP A 594 -40.86 -18.08 -17.98
C TRP A 594 -39.64 -18.73 -17.37
N SER A 595 -39.30 -19.90 -17.90
CA SER A 595 -38.04 -20.57 -17.61
C SER A 595 -36.93 -20.03 -18.52
N VAL A 596 -35.89 -19.47 -17.91
CA VAL A 596 -34.79 -18.80 -18.61
C VAL A 596 -33.47 -19.53 -18.33
N LEU A 597 -32.81 -20.00 -19.38
CA LEU A 597 -31.49 -20.61 -19.31
C LEU A 597 -30.44 -19.73 -19.98
N VAL A 598 -29.27 -19.60 -19.35
CA VAL A 598 -28.09 -19.01 -19.97
C VAL A 598 -26.96 -20.02 -20.09
N LEU A 599 -26.35 -20.09 -21.27
CA LEU A 599 -25.18 -20.92 -21.56
C LEU A 599 -23.95 -20.03 -21.77
N GLU A 600 -22.99 -20.07 -20.84
CA GLU A 600 -21.74 -19.29 -20.92
C GLU A 600 -20.53 -20.21 -21.14
N ALA A 601 -19.69 -19.89 -22.12
CA ALA A 601 -18.53 -20.71 -22.48
C ALA A 601 -17.40 -20.68 -21.42
N GLY A 602 -17.31 -19.61 -20.61
CA GLY A 602 -16.33 -19.46 -19.53
C GLY A 602 -16.91 -19.58 -18.12
N GLY A 603 -16.06 -19.33 -17.12
CA GLY A 603 -16.41 -19.32 -15.70
C GLY A 603 -16.52 -17.91 -15.13
N ASP A 604 -16.23 -17.79 -13.84
CA ASP A 604 -16.12 -16.49 -13.18
C ASP A 604 -14.89 -15.71 -13.68
N PRO A 605 -14.95 -14.36 -13.71
CA PRO A 605 -13.80 -13.54 -14.03
C PRO A 605 -12.64 -13.75 -13.05
N ALA A 606 -11.41 -13.50 -13.52
CA ALA A 606 -10.23 -13.51 -12.67
C ALA A 606 -10.23 -12.33 -11.69
N THR A 607 -9.59 -12.48 -10.52
CA THR A 607 -9.57 -11.42 -9.49
C THR A 607 -8.93 -10.13 -9.97
N GLU A 608 -7.94 -10.21 -10.87
CA GLU A 608 -7.31 -9.06 -11.52
C GLU A 608 -8.34 -8.19 -12.26
N SER A 609 -9.44 -8.78 -12.74
CA SER A 609 -10.49 -8.03 -13.45
C SER A 609 -11.25 -7.07 -12.54
N GLU A 610 -11.22 -7.28 -11.22
CA GLU A 610 -11.86 -6.38 -10.24
C GLU A 610 -11.12 -5.06 -10.12
N ILE A 611 -9.81 -5.05 -10.37
CA ILE A 611 -8.92 -3.90 -10.19
C ILE A 611 -8.90 -3.05 -11.46
N PRO A 612 -9.45 -1.82 -11.45
CA PRO A 612 -9.59 -1.00 -12.65
C PRO A 612 -8.31 -0.83 -13.45
N LEU A 613 -7.18 -0.48 -12.82
CA LEU A 613 -5.93 -0.22 -13.54
C LEU A 613 -5.34 -1.48 -14.19
N LEU A 614 -5.67 -2.68 -13.70
CA LEU A 614 -5.14 -3.94 -14.23
C LEU A 614 -5.85 -4.43 -15.49
N PHE A 615 -6.80 -3.67 -16.06
CA PHE A 615 -7.49 -4.06 -17.30
C PHE A 615 -6.51 -4.35 -18.46
N VAL A 616 -5.38 -3.65 -18.50
CA VAL A 616 -4.30 -3.85 -19.48
C VAL A 616 -3.57 -5.19 -19.34
N ALA A 617 -3.66 -5.83 -18.18
CA ALA A 617 -2.99 -7.09 -17.84
C ALA A 617 -3.84 -8.34 -18.13
N LEU A 618 -5.10 -8.18 -18.57
CA LEU A 618 -6.07 -9.28 -18.63
C LEU A 618 -5.97 -10.14 -19.91
N ARG A 619 -4.99 -9.91 -20.78
CA ARG A 619 -4.91 -10.57 -22.09
C ARG A 619 -4.63 -12.07 -22.01
N ASP A 620 -3.74 -12.51 -21.12
CA ASP A 620 -3.27 -13.90 -21.06
C ASP A 620 -4.09 -14.79 -20.12
N LEU A 621 -5.29 -14.32 -19.73
CA LEU A 621 -6.15 -15.08 -18.85
C LEU A 621 -6.88 -16.21 -19.59
N LYS A 622 -7.12 -17.32 -18.91
CA LYS A 622 -7.91 -18.47 -19.41
C LYS A 622 -9.35 -18.09 -19.82
N ASN A 623 -9.88 -17.04 -19.21
CA ASN A 623 -11.20 -16.45 -19.47
C ASN A 623 -11.15 -15.28 -20.47
N VAL A 624 -10.12 -15.18 -21.30
CA VAL A 624 -10.05 -14.27 -22.44
C VAL A 624 -9.69 -15.07 -23.69
N ASP A 625 -10.52 -14.95 -24.74
CA ASP A 625 -10.20 -15.50 -26.05
C ASP A 625 -9.38 -14.44 -26.83
N GLN A 626 -8.27 -14.87 -27.43
CA GLN A 626 -7.41 -14.05 -28.28
C GLN A 626 -7.67 -14.41 -29.75
N TYR A 627 -8.03 -13.42 -30.56
CA TYR A 627 -8.24 -13.57 -31.99
C TYR A 627 -7.16 -12.81 -32.75
N VAL A 628 -6.67 -13.39 -33.84
CA VAL A 628 -5.64 -12.78 -34.68
C VAL A 628 -6.18 -12.68 -36.10
N ALA A 629 -6.20 -11.47 -36.66
CA ALA A 629 -6.67 -11.24 -38.03
C ALA A 629 -5.62 -11.62 -39.06
N GLU A 630 -6.04 -11.87 -40.30
CA GLU A 630 -5.13 -12.17 -41.41
C GLU A 630 -4.12 -11.03 -41.64
N ARG A 631 -2.92 -11.42 -42.09
CA ARG A 631 -1.82 -10.48 -42.29
C ARG A 631 -2.19 -9.48 -43.40
N ASN A 632 -1.82 -8.22 -43.19
CA ASN A 632 -1.94 -7.17 -44.18
C ASN A 632 -0.69 -6.25 -44.14
N ASN A 633 -0.55 -5.35 -45.13
CA ASN A 633 0.59 -4.45 -45.23
C ASN A 633 0.27 -2.99 -44.84
N VAL A 634 -0.94 -2.73 -44.34
CA VAL A 634 -1.46 -1.37 -44.11
C VAL A 634 -1.66 -1.02 -42.64
N SER A 635 -1.60 -2.00 -41.73
CA SER A 635 -1.77 -1.81 -40.29
C SER A 635 -0.98 -2.86 -39.49
N CYS A 636 -0.83 -2.61 -38.19
CA CYS A 636 -0.28 -3.55 -37.20
C CYS A 636 1.15 -4.08 -37.43
N LYS A 637 2.02 -3.39 -38.22
CA LYS A 637 3.42 -3.84 -38.42
C LYS A 637 4.26 -3.84 -37.14
N ALA A 638 3.90 -3.05 -36.12
CA ALA A 638 4.62 -2.99 -34.83
C ALA A 638 4.30 -4.15 -33.87
N PHE A 639 3.33 -4.99 -34.22
CA PHE A 639 2.83 -6.07 -33.35
C PHE A 639 3.35 -7.44 -33.80
N GLU A 640 3.27 -8.41 -32.90
CA GLU A 640 3.74 -9.77 -33.11
C GLU A 640 3.14 -10.37 -34.39
N GLN A 641 3.97 -11.08 -35.14
CA GLN A 641 3.62 -11.67 -36.44
C GLN A 641 3.16 -10.67 -37.53
N GLN A 642 3.23 -9.35 -37.28
CA GLN A 642 2.66 -8.31 -38.14
C GLN A 642 1.16 -8.51 -38.38
N ARG A 643 0.43 -8.90 -37.33
CA ARG A 643 -1.01 -9.17 -37.39
C ARG A 643 -1.73 -8.39 -36.31
N CYS A 644 -2.92 -7.89 -36.64
CA CYS A 644 -3.80 -7.29 -35.65
C CYS A 644 -4.41 -8.36 -34.75
N SER A 645 -4.65 -8.04 -33.48
CA SER A 645 -5.22 -8.96 -32.52
C SER A 645 -6.35 -8.33 -31.72
N TRP A 646 -7.35 -9.14 -31.38
CA TRP A 646 -8.43 -8.79 -30.46
C TRP A 646 -8.36 -9.63 -29.21
N ILE A 647 -8.76 -9.02 -28.10
CA ILE A 647 -9.14 -9.75 -26.89
C ILE A 647 -10.66 -9.73 -26.77
N GLN A 648 -11.24 -10.85 -26.37
CA GLN A 648 -12.67 -10.94 -26.06
C GLN A 648 -12.85 -11.69 -24.74
N GLY A 649 -13.64 -11.13 -23.83
CA GLY A 649 -13.91 -11.80 -22.56
C GLY A 649 -14.70 -13.10 -22.78
N LYS A 650 -14.25 -14.17 -22.12
CA LYS A 650 -14.78 -15.54 -22.19
C LYS A 650 -15.11 -16.00 -20.78
N GLY A 651 -16.29 -15.64 -20.32
CA GLY A 651 -16.79 -15.90 -18.98
C GLY A 651 -17.94 -14.96 -18.64
N LEU A 652 -18.38 -15.02 -17.39
CA LEU A 652 -19.45 -14.15 -16.91
C LEU A 652 -19.12 -12.66 -17.13
N GLY A 653 -20.03 -11.95 -17.78
CA GLY A 653 -19.85 -10.53 -18.14
C GLY A 653 -19.16 -10.29 -19.49
N GLY A 654 -18.63 -11.34 -20.13
CA GLY A 654 -17.95 -11.25 -21.43
C GLY A 654 -16.90 -10.14 -21.48
N SER A 655 -16.83 -9.40 -22.58
CA SER A 655 -15.89 -8.28 -22.73
C SER A 655 -16.08 -7.17 -21.68
N GLY A 656 -17.26 -7.03 -21.07
CA GLY A 656 -17.49 -6.08 -19.97
C GLY A 656 -16.66 -6.39 -18.71
N ALA A 657 -16.23 -7.64 -18.54
CA ALA A 657 -15.35 -8.06 -17.46
C ALA A 657 -13.87 -7.70 -17.72
N VAL A 658 -13.50 -7.33 -18.95
CA VAL A 658 -12.08 -7.09 -19.33
C VAL A 658 -11.84 -5.76 -20.05
N ASN A 659 -12.87 -4.95 -20.27
CA ASN A 659 -12.76 -3.67 -20.98
C ASN A 659 -12.04 -2.58 -20.16
N GLY A 660 -11.77 -1.44 -20.80
CA GLY A 660 -11.18 -0.25 -20.17
C GLY A 660 -12.14 0.58 -19.29
N LEU A 661 -13.26 0.03 -18.83
CA LEU A 661 -14.28 0.61 -17.92
C LEU A 661 -14.96 1.93 -18.34
N VAL A 662 -14.39 2.75 -19.22
CA VAL A 662 -14.98 4.02 -19.68
C VAL A 662 -16.38 3.76 -20.25
N TYR A 663 -17.36 4.55 -19.84
CA TYR A 663 -18.76 4.33 -20.18
C TYR A 663 -19.39 5.51 -20.91
N PHE A 664 -19.84 5.25 -22.15
CA PHE A 664 -20.68 6.15 -22.94
C PHE A 664 -21.90 5.41 -23.48
N ASN A 665 -22.96 6.15 -23.81
CA ASN A 665 -24.18 5.58 -24.38
C ASN A 665 -24.24 5.68 -25.91
N GLY A 666 -23.21 6.14 -26.62
CA GLY A 666 -23.34 6.62 -28.01
C GLY A 666 -23.96 8.01 -28.11
N PHE A 667 -23.76 8.68 -29.25
CA PHE A 667 -24.33 9.99 -29.56
C PHE A 667 -25.73 9.84 -30.20
N PRO A 668 -26.63 10.84 -30.10
CA PRO A 668 -27.95 10.81 -30.73
C PRO A 668 -27.91 10.49 -32.21
N GLU A 669 -26.95 11.08 -32.93
CA GLU A 669 -26.76 10.93 -34.35
C GLU A 669 -26.42 9.49 -34.75
N ASP A 670 -25.83 8.69 -33.85
CA ASP A 670 -25.57 7.28 -34.10
C ASP A 670 -26.89 6.50 -34.26
N TYR A 671 -27.83 6.74 -33.35
CA TYR A 671 -29.13 6.07 -33.30
C TYR A 671 -30.11 6.62 -34.34
N ASP A 672 -30.14 7.94 -34.52
CA ASP A 672 -30.92 8.56 -35.57
C ASP A 672 -30.46 8.07 -36.96
N GLY A 673 -29.14 7.93 -37.17
CA GLY A 673 -28.59 7.31 -38.37
C GLY A 673 -29.02 5.86 -38.57
N TRP A 674 -29.16 5.05 -37.51
CA TRP A 674 -29.73 3.71 -37.62
C TRP A 674 -31.19 3.74 -38.08
N SER A 675 -31.98 4.70 -37.56
CA SER A 675 -33.38 4.89 -37.96
C SER A 675 -33.51 5.39 -39.40
N GLU A 676 -32.62 6.28 -39.85
CA GLU A 676 -32.57 6.79 -41.23
C GLU A 676 -32.27 5.69 -42.26
N LEU A 677 -31.55 4.65 -41.85
CA LEU A 677 -31.35 3.42 -42.64
C LEU A 677 -32.62 2.55 -42.73
N GLY A 678 -33.75 2.96 -42.16
CA GLY A 678 -35.01 2.23 -42.18
C GLY A 678 -35.24 1.31 -40.96
N ASN A 679 -34.38 1.37 -39.94
CA ASN A 679 -34.57 0.58 -38.71
C ASN A 679 -35.55 1.27 -37.77
N THR A 680 -36.84 1.12 -38.05
CA THR A 680 -37.93 1.72 -37.27
C THR A 680 -37.81 1.41 -35.78
N GLY A 681 -37.96 2.44 -34.94
CA GLY A 681 -37.89 2.32 -33.49
C GLY A 681 -36.48 2.37 -32.91
N TRP A 682 -35.44 2.67 -33.71
CA TRP A 682 -34.05 2.78 -33.25
C TRP A 682 -33.51 4.22 -33.21
N SER A 683 -34.37 5.22 -33.38
CA SER A 683 -33.96 6.63 -33.23
C SER A 683 -33.50 6.93 -31.81
N TYR A 684 -32.75 8.01 -31.60
CA TYR A 684 -32.33 8.42 -30.26
C TYR A 684 -33.53 8.64 -29.33
N LYS A 685 -34.64 9.17 -29.87
CA LYS A 685 -35.90 9.34 -29.14
C LYS A 685 -36.42 8.00 -28.60
N ASP A 686 -36.36 6.94 -29.39
CA ASP A 686 -36.82 5.61 -29.02
C ASP A 686 -35.87 4.89 -28.05
N ILE A 687 -34.59 5.24 -28.09
CA ILE A 687 -33.54 4.61 -27.28
C ILE A 687 -33.36 5.27 -25.91
N LYS A 688 -33.64 6.58 -25.81
CA LYS A 688 -33.50 7.37 -24.58
C LYS A 688 -34.15 6.74 -23.33
N PRO A 689 -35.38 6.17 -23.38
CA PRO A 689 -35.98 5.53 -22.20
C PRO A 689 -35.15 4.36 -21.66
N TYR A 690 -34.51 3.59 -22.55
CA TYR A 690 -33.65 2.46 -22.16
C TYR A 690 -32.34 2.95 -21.54
N ILE A 691 -31.78 4.06 -22.03
CA ILE A 691 -30.63 4.72 -21.38
C ILE A 691 -30.96 5.09 -19.93
N GLU A 692 -32.13 5.65 -19.68
CA GLU A 692 -32.56 5.98 -18.32
C GLU A 692 -32.81 4.74 -17.45
N LYS A 693 -33.40 3.68 -18.05
CA LYS A 693 -33.67 2.39 -17.39
C LYS A 693 -32.40 1.74 -16.87
N THR A 694 -31.29 1.81 -17.63
CA THR A 694 -29.99 1.23 -17.20
C THR A 694 -29.38 1.92 -15.98
N ARG A 695 -29.75 3.17 -15.69
CA ARG A 695 -29.17 3.99 -14.61
C ARG A 695 -30.02 4.02 -13.34
N LYS A 696 -31.32 3.73 -13.45
CA LYS A 696 -32.25 3.82 -12.33
C LYS A 696 -32.35 2.47 -11.62
N PRO A 697 -32.04 2.40 -10.31
CA PRO A 697 -32.28 1.19 -9.55
C PRO A 697 -33.78 0.84 -9.55
N GLN A 698 -34.12 -0.39 -9.92
CA GLN A 698 -35.51 -0.88 -9.86
C GLN A 698 -35.77 -1.51 -8.48
N GLY A 699 -36.99 -1.44 -7.96
CA GLY A 699 -37.35 -2.03 -6.66
C GLY A 699 -37.33 -1.04 -5.47
N LYS A 700 -37.42 -1.57 -4.24
CA LYS A 700 -37.48 -0.75 -3.02
C LYS A 700 -36.11 -0.15 -2.67
N CYS A 701 -36.09 1.02 -2.04
CA CYS A 701 -34.86 1.63 -1.51
C CYS A 701 -34.16 0.63 -0.55
N GLY A 702 -32.88 0.34 -0.79
CA GLY A 702 -32.13 -0.71 -0.08
C GLY A 702 -32.16 -2.12 -0.71
N GLN A 703 -32.96 -2.34 -1.75
CA GLN A 703 -33.03 -3.59 -2.53
C GLN A 703 -33.09 -3.29 -4.04
N ALA A 704 -32.15 -2.47 -4.51
CA ALA A 704 -32.08 -2.06 -5.90
C ALA A 704 -31.70 -3.24 -6.83
N LYS A 705 -32.56 -3.57 -7.80
CA LYS A 705 -32.40 -4.70 -8.74
C LYS A 705 -32.13 -4.22 -10.16
N ALA A 706 -31.29 -4.96 -10.89
CA ALA A 706 -31.10 -4.91 -12.34
C ALA A 706 -30.84 -3.52 -12.95
N TYR A 707 -29.67 -2.95 -12.65
CA TYR A 707 -29.15 -1.68 -13.21
C TYR A 707 -27.61 -1.65 -13.21
N MET A 708 -27.00 -0.69 -13.93
CA MET A 708 -25.55 -0.49 -14.00
C MET A 708 -25.05 0.52 -12.96
N ASP A 709 -23.96 0.19 -12.26
CA ASP A 709 -23.22 1.16 -11.45
C ASP A 709 -22.29 1.96 -12.35
N ILE A 710 -22.54 3.28 -12.48
CA ILE A 710 -21.72 4.20 -13.27
C ILE A 710 -21.16 5.29 -12.35
N GLY A 711 -19.93 5.06 -11.90
CA GLY A 711 -19.22 5.90 -10.95
C GLY A 711 -18.27 6.92 -11.59
N ASP A 712 -17.85 7.87 -10.76
CA ASP A 712 -16.65 8.68 -11.04
C ASP A 712 -15.41 7.89 -10.58
N PHE A 713 -14.27 8.13 -11.23
CA PHE A 713 -12.98 7.61 -10.77
C PHE A 713 -12.42 8.58 -9.72
N ASN A 714 -12.08 8.07 -8.52
CA ASN A 714 -11.81 8.92 -7.35
C ASN A 714 -10.32 9.28 -7.15
N ALA A 715 -9.43 8.98 -8.10
CA ALA A 715 -7.98 9.21 -7.97
C ALA A 715 -7.23 9.24 -9.32
N GLY A 716 -5.98 9.74 -9.30
CA GLY A 716 -4.92 9.49 -10.29
C GLY A 716 -4.66 10.62 -11.31
N ASP A 717 -3.38 10.86 -11.60
CA ASP A 717 -2.81 11.58 -12.75
C ASP A 717 -3.35 13.01 -13.03
N GLU A 718 -3.82 13.73 -12.01
CA GLU A 718 -4.46 15.05 -12.18
C GLU A 718 -3.55 16.08 -12.87
N GLU A 719 -2.27 16.10 -12.54
CA GLU A 719 -1.30 17.04 -13.10
C GLU A 719 -1.18 16.88 -14.62
N ILE A 720 -0.89 15.65 -15.09
CA ILE A 720 -0.75 15.39 -16.52
C ILE A 720 -2.07 15.58 -17.28
N MET A 721 -3.22 15.24 -16.68
CA MET A 721 -4.51 15.49 -17.30
C MET A 721 -4.80 16.99 -17.43
N GLU A 722 -4.41 17.82 -16.46
CA GLU A 722 -4.54 19.27 -16.58
C GLU A 722 -3.61 19.84 -17.65
N ILE A 723 -2.38 19.31 -17.78
CA ILE A 723 -1.45 19.68 -18.87
C ILE A 723 -2.07 19.37 -20.25
N ILE A 724 -2.60 18.15 -20.44
CA ILE A 724 -3.25 17.75 -21.69
C ILE A 724 -4.48 18.62 -21.96
N SER A 725 -5.31 18.84 -20.94
CA SER A 725 -6.51 19.67 -21.02
C SER A 725 -6.16 21.09 -21.45
N LYS A 726 -5.18 21.74 -20.81
CA LYS A 726 -4.71 23.09 -21.19
C LYS A 726 -4.24 23.15 -22.64
N ALA A 727 -3.37 22.23 -23.05
CA ALA A 727 -2.89 22.14 -24.43
C ALA A 727 -4.05 22.01 -25.43
N ALA A 728 -5.04 21.17 -25.15
CA ALA A 728 -6.23 21.06 -25.99
C ALA A 728 -7.02 22.38 -26.08
N GLY A 729 -7.09 23.14 -24.98
CA GLY A 729 -7.72 24.47 -24.94
C GLY A 729 -6.99 25.50 -25.79
N GLU A 730 -5.66 25.48 -25.81
CA GLU A 730 -4.83 26.33 -26.69
C GLU A 730 -5.05 26.00 -28.17
N LEU A 731 -5.38 24.75 -28.49
CA LEU A 731 -5.80 24.30 -29.81
C LEU A 731 -7.31 24.44 -30.06
N ASN A 732 -7.97 25.34 -29.33
CA ASN A 732 -9.39 25.71 -29.46
C ASN A 732 -10.39 24.57 -29.21
N GLN A 733 -10.03 23.54 -28.43
CA GLN A 733 -10.99 22.53 -28.00
C GLN A 733 -11.72 22.93 -26.71
N PRO A 734 -13.03 22.65 -26.59
CA PRO A 734 -13.75 22.79 -25.33
C PRO A 734 -13.16 21.89 -24.23
N ARG A 735 -13.28 22.32 -22.97
CA ARG A 735 -12.73 21.59 -21.81
C ARG A 735 -13.78 21.36 -20.72
N PRO A 736 -14.85 20.59 -20.99
CA PRO A 736 -15.86 20.31 -19.98
C PRO A 736 -15.26 19.55 -18.79
N LYS A 737 -15.58 19.97 -17.56
CA LYS A 737 -15.15 19.26 -16.34
C LYS A 737 -15.54 17.78 -16.34
N LYS A 738 -16.73 17.46 -16.86
CA LYS A 738 -17.22 16.09 -17.05
C LYS A 738 -17.65 15.91 -18.50
N LEU A 739 -17.12 14.87 -19.14
CA LEU A 739 -17.54 14.50 -20.49
C LEU A 739 -18.79 13.63 -20.40
N ARG A 740 -19.83 14.01 -21.14
CA ARG A 740 -21.09 13.28 -21.20
C ARG A 740 -21.50 13.19 -22.65
N SER A 741 -21.78 11.99 -23.16
CA SER A 741 -22.61 11.85 -24.35
C SER A 741 -24.09 11.99 -23.94
N PRO A 742 -24.92 12.78 -24.65
CA PRO A 742 -24.65 13.51 -25.91
C PRO A 742 -23.95 14.87 -25.79
N SER A 743 -23.78 15.37 -24.57
CA SER A 743 -23.82 16.81 -24.29
C SER A 743 -22.62 17.61 -24.77
N ASN A 744 -21.39 17.08 -24.72
CA ASN A 744 -20.19 17.90 -24.88
C ASN A 744 -19.12 17.24 -25.76
N LEU A 745 -18.57 18.02 -26.68
CA LEU A 745 -17.31 17.74 -27.38
C LEU A 745 -16.12 18.28 -26.58
N GLY A 746 -14.90 17.98 -27.05
CA GLY A 746 -13.66 18.42 -26.43
C GLY A 746 -13.14 17.44 -25.37
N TYR A 747 -12.31 17.94 -24.45
CA TYR A 747 -11.57 17.13 -23.48
C TYR A 747 -12.21 17.20 -22.10
N GLY A 748 -12.61 16.06 -21.55
CA GLY A 748 -13.19 16.00 -20.22
C GLY A 748 -13.09 14.64 -19.57
N ILE A 749 -13.42 14.60 -18.27
CA ILE A 749 -13.35 13.37 -17.48
C ILE A 749 -14.58 12.50 -17.76
N ALA A 750 -14.34 11.29 -18.23
CA ALA A 750 -15.35 10.27 -18.46
C ALA A 750 -15.69 9.50 -17.17
N LYS A 751 -16.93 9.01 -17.11
CA LYS A 751 -17.36 8.06 -16.07
C LYS A 751 -17.03 6.63 -16.48
N GLY A 752 -17.02 5.73 -15.50
CA GLY A 752 -16.79 4.31 -15.76
C GLY A 752 -17.78 3.38 -15.10
N THR A 753 -17.80 2.13 -15.56
CA THR A 753 -18.47 1.00 -14.92
C THR A 753 -17.69 0.56 -13.68
N VAL A 754 -17.63 1.43 -12.68
CA VAL A 754 -16.85 1.31 -11.44
C VAL A 754 -17.70 1.68 -10.22
N SER A 755 -17.51 0.98 -9.11
CA SER A 755 -18.15 1.26 -7.83
C SER A 755 -17.15 0.97 -6.70
N HIS A 756 -16.97 1.93 -5.78
CA HIS A 756 -16.04 1.80 -4.65
C HIS A 756 -14.63 1.32 -5.04
N GLY A 757 -14.09 1.83 -6.17
CA GLY A 757 -12.75 1.46 -6.64
C GLY A 757 -12.64 0.07 -7.30
N ARG A 758 -13.78 -0.59 -7.59
CA ARG A 758 -13.85 -1.92 -8.21
C ARG A 758 -14.68 -1.89 -9.49
N ARG A 759 -14.38 -2.79 -10.42
CA ARG A 759 -15.15 -2.96 -11.68
C ARG A 759 -16.57 -3.43 -11.40
N THR A 760 -17.55 -2.84 -12.09
CA THR A 760 -18.95 -3.27 -12.05
C THR A 760 -19.55 -3.46 -13.44
N GLY A 761 -19.43 -4.66 -13.99
CA GLY A 761 -20.01 -5.02 -15.30
C GLY A 761 -21.49 -5.42 -15.25
N ALA A 762 -22.09 -5.61 -16.44
CA ALA A 762 -23.50 -5.98 -16.59
C ALA A 762 -23.88 -7.27 -15.85
N VAL A 763 -22.97 -8.25 -15.76
CA VAL A 763 -23.24 -9.50 -15.02
C VAL A 763 -23.52 -9.26 -13.54
N LYS A 764 -22.75 -8.38 -12.87
CA LYS A 764 -22.97 -8.02 -11.46
C LYS A 764 -24.27 -7.23 -11.31
N GLY A 765 -24.44 -6.21 -12.17
CA GLY A 765 -25.59 -5.30 -12.13
C GLY A 765 -26.94 -5.97 -12.43
N TYR A 766 -26.97 -6.95 -13.33
CA TYR A 766 -28.20 -7.58 -13.83
C TYR A 766 -28.43 -9.02 -13.38
N LEU A 767 -27.38 -9.84 -13.21
CA LEU A 767 -27.53 -11.25 -12.83
C LEU A 767 -27.12 -11.52 -11.39
N GLY A 768 -25.98 -10.98 -10.92
CA GLY A 768 -25.48 -11.17 -9.55
C GLY A 768 -26.52 -10.80 -8.50
N ARG A 769 -27.13 -9.62 -8.66
CA ARG A 769 -28.16 -9.09 -7.74
C ARG A 769 -29.48 -9.86 -7.69
N VAL A 770 -29.78 -10.76 -8.64
CA VAL A 770 -31.12 -11.37 -8.78
C VAL A 770 -31.10 -12.90 -8.87
N SER A 771 -29.98 -13.50 -9.26
CA SER A 771 -29.90 -14.94 -9.53
C SER A 771 -30.10 -15.81 -8.28
N GLY A 772 -29.70 -15.34 -7.09
CA GLY A 772 -29.99 -16.03 -5.83
C GLY A 772 -31.48 -16.00 -5.45
N GLU A 773 -32.26 -15.05 -5.96
CA GLU A 773 -33.68 -14.89 -5.65
C GLU A 773 -34.60 -15.54 -6.71
N ARG A 774 -34.22 -15.47 -7.98
CA ARG A 774 -35.06 -15.89 -9.12
C ARG A 774 -34.86 -17.36 -9.47
N ARG A 775 -35.71 -18.23 -8.94
CA ARG A 775 -35.66 -19.68 -9.19
C ARG A 775 -35.85 -20.09 -10.66
N ASN A 776 -36.49 -19.24 -11.47
CA ASN A 776 -36.75 -19.45 -12.89
C ASN A 776 -35.59 -19.04 -13.82
N LEU A 777 -34.52 -18.45 -13.27
CA LEU A 777 -33.29 -18.11 -14.00
C LEU A 777 -32.18 -19.11 -13.67
N LYS A 778 -31.67 -19.80 -14.68
CA LYS A 778 -30.57 -20.77 -14.56
C LYS A 778 -29.40 -20.38 -15.44
N ILE A 779 -28.18 -20.45 -14.91
CA ILE A 779 -26.95 -20.10 -15.63
C ILE A 779 -25.99 -21.28 -15.55
N ILE A 780 -25.54 -21.77 -16.69
CA ILE A 780 -24.55 -22.86 -16.78
C ILE A 780 -23.23 -22.26 -17.24
N LYS A 781 -22.22 -22.34 -16.36
CA LYS A 781 -20.84 -21.90 -16.65
C LYS A 781 -20.10 -22.99 -17.43
N ASN A 782 -19.06 -22.61 -18.16
CA ASN A 782 -18.23 -23.52 -18.96
C ASN A 782 -19.02 -24.39 -19.97
N ALA A 783 -20.14 -23.87 -20.47
CA ALA A 783 -21.02 -24.45 -21.48
C ALA A 783 -20.81 -23.76 -22.84
N ARG A 784 -19.92 -24.32 -23.66
CA ARG A 784 -19.67 -23.80 -25.02
C ARG A 784 -20.72 -24.34 -25.98
N VAL A 785 -21.57 -23.45 -26.50
CA VAL A 785 -22.51 -23.79 -27.57
C VAL A 785 -21.75 -24.14 -28.86
N THR A 786 -22.23 -25.16 -29.57
CA THR A 786 -21.55 -25.73 -30.74
C THR A 786 -22.39 -25.80 -32.00
N LYS A 787 -23.71 -25.92 -31.87
CA LYS A 787 -24.63 -26.07 -33.01
C LYS A 787 -26.05 -25.68 -32.61
N LEU A 788 -26.75 -24.98 -33.51
CA LEU A 788 -28.19 -24.76 -33.47
C LEU A 788 -28.88 -25.85 -34.32
N ARG A 789 -29.96 -26.44 -33.80
CA ARG A 789 -30.70 -27.53 -34.46
C ARG A 789 -32.08 -27.06 -34.85
N PHE A 790 -32.40 -27.22 -36.14
CA PHE A 790 -33.66 -26.81 -36.73
C PHE A 790 -34.52 -28.02 -37.08
N ASP A 791 -35.82 -27.76 -37.23
CA ASP A 791 -36.77 -28.72 -37.77
C ASP A 791 -36.40 -29.14 -39.20
N SER A 792 -37.12 -30.15 -39.73
CA SER A 792 -36.87 -30.66 -41.09
C SER A 792 -37.04 -29.61 -42.19
N SER A 793 -37.83 -28.55 -41.94
CA SER A 793 -38.00 -27.42 -42.85
C SER A 793 -36.83 -26.43 -42.82
N GLY A 794 -35.99 -26.47 -41.78
CA GLY A 794 -34.93 -25.49 -41.54
C GLY A 794 -35.45 -24.11 -41.09
N GLN A 795 -36.73 -23.97 -40.77
CA GLN A 795 -37.37 -22.67 -40.47
C GLN A 795 -37.62 -22.46 -38.98
N LYS A 796 -37.59 -23.49 -38.13
CA LYS A 796 -37.84 -23.35 -36.68
C LYS A 796 -36.69 -23.95 -35.87
N LEU A 797 -36.17 -23.20 -34.91
CA LEU A 797 -35.17 -23.72 -33.97
C LEU A 797 -35.83 -24.66 -32.96
N GLU A 798 -35.32 -25.88 -32.82
CA GLU A 798 -35.83 -26.88 -31.88
C GLU A 798 -34.93 -27.04 -30.66
N SER A 799 -33.61 -27.07 -30.86
CA SER A 799 -32.65 -27.31 -29.77
C SER A 799 -31.27 -26.72 -30.02
N ILE A 800 -30.48 -26.62 -28.94
CA ILE A 800 -29.12 -26.08 -28.94
C ILE A 800 -28.17 -27.11 -28.35
N ASP A 801 -27.14 -27.49 -29.10
CA ASP A 801 -26.08 -28.40 -28.66
C ASP A 801 -24.93 -27.62 -28.01
N PHE A 802 -24.49 -28.06 -26.85
CA PHE A 802 -23.35 -27.46 -26.13
C PHE A 802 -22.44 -28.50 -25.48
N ILE A 803 -21.22 -28.09 -25.19
CA ILE A 803 -20.22 -28.90 -24.48
C ILE A 803 -20.02 -28.28 -23.09
N LEU A 804 -20.38 -29.03 -22.06
CA LEU A 804 -20.16 -28.68 -20.66
C LEU A 804 -18.77 -29.14 -20.18
N ASN A 805 -18.03 -28.24 -19.54
CA ASN A 805 -16.70 -28.49 -18.97
C ASN A 805 -15.73 -29.13 -19.98
N GLN A 806 -15.85 -28.75 -21.26
CA GLN A 806 -15.07 -29.25 -22.39
C GLN A 806 -15.15 -30.78 -22.64
N ARG A 807 -16.03 -31.50 -21.93
CA ARG A 807 -16.07 -32.98 -21.94
C ARG A 807 -17.45 -33.53 -22.31
N LYS A 808 -18.51 -33.08 -21.63
CA LYS A 808 -19.85 -33.67 -21.76
C LYS A 808 -20.64 -32.92 -22.82
N ARG A 809 -21.07 -33.62 -23.88
CA ARG A 809 -22.03 -33.09 -24.86
C ARG A 809 -23.44 -33.15 -24.28
N MET A 810 -24.18 -32.07 -24.43
CA MET A 810 -25.56 -31.92 -23.96
C MET A 810 -26.35 -31.12 -24.99
N ASN A 811 -27.68 -31.20 -24.91
CA ASN A 811 -28.57 -30.35 -25.67
C ASN A 811 -29.68 -29.79 -24.77
N VAL A 812 -30.24 -28.65 -25.20
CA VAL A 812 -31.41 -28.03 -24.57
C VAL A 812 -32.48 -27.76 -25.62
N LEU A 813 -33.72 -28.14 -25.33
CA LEU A 813 -34.90 -27.84 -26.13
C LEU A 813 -35.38 -26.42 -25.86
N VAL A 814 -35.70 -25.69 -26.94
CA VAL A 814 -36.15 -24.29 -26.90
C VAL A 814 -37.67 -24.26 -27.12
N ASN A 815 -38.45 -23.93 -26.10
CA ASN A 815 -39.92 -23.92 -26.24
C ASN A 815 -40.45 -22.64 -26.89
N ARG A 816 -39.88 -21.48 -26.53
CA ARG A 816 -40.29 -20.18 -27.09
C ARG A 816 -39.26 -19.65 -28.05
N GLU A 817 -38.12 -19.18 -27.57
CA GLU A 817 -37.15 -18.44 -28.39
C GLU A 817 -35.71 -18.54 -27.85
N ALA A 818 -34.74 -18.59 -28.76
CA ALA A 818 -33.33 -18.48 -28.41
C ALA A 818 -32.77 -17.10 -28.78
N ILE A 819 -31.88 -16.59 -27.93
CA ILE A 819 -31.23 -15.29 -28.11
C ILE A 819 -29.72 -15.51 -28.13
N LEU A 820 -29.08 -15.22 -29.26
CA LEU A 820 -27.62 -15.24 -29.36
C LEU A 820 -27.05 -13.92 -28.84
N SER A 821 -26.16 -14.01 -27.86
CA SER A 821 -25.44 -12.90 -27.27
C SER A 821 -23.95 -13.24 -27.10
N ALA A 822 -23.38 -13.94 -28.09
CA ALA A 822 -22.00 -14.44 -28.08
C ALA A 822 -20.97 -13.40 -28.61
N GLY A 823 -21.44 -12.22 -29.02
CA GLY A 823 -20.63 -11.12 -29.51
C GLY A 823 -20.28 -11.24 -31.00
N ALA A 824 -19.68 -10.18 -31.55
CA ALA A 824 -19.45 -10.02 -32.98
C ALA A 824 -18.50 -11.03 -33.64
N PHE A 825 -17.78 -11.86 -32.87
CA PHE A 825 -17.03 -12.98 -33.45
C PHE A 825 -17.76 -14.32 -33.36
N ASN A 826 -18.38 -14.62 -32.21
CA ASN A 826 -18.93 -15.95 -31.98
C ASN A 826 -20.39 -16.10 -32.43
N SER A 827 -21.19 -15.03 -32.44
CA SER A 827 -22.56 -15.05 -32.98
C SER A 827 -22.59 -15.39 -34.48
N PRO A 828 -21.84 -14.71 -35.38
CA PRO A 828 -21.81 -15.08 -36.80
C PRO A 828 -21.19 -16.46 -37.02
N LYS A 829 -20.14 -16.81 -36.28
CA LYS A 829 -19.51 -18.14 -36.34
C LYS A 829 -20.51 -19.24 -36.01
N LEU A 830 -21.31 -19.09 -34.95
CA LEU A 830 -22.29 -20.09 -34.55
C LEU A 830 -23.42 -20.22 -35.57
N LEU A 831 -23.89 -19.12 -36.16
CA LEU A 831 -24.86 -19.13 -37.25
C LEU A 831 -24.32 -19.90 -38.48
N MET A 832 -23.10 -19.58 -38.93
CA MET A 832 -22.46 -20.25 -40.06
C MET A 832 -22.24 -21.74 -39.78
N LEU A 833 -21.74 -22.10 -38.59
CA LEU A 833 -21.59 -23.49 -38.18
C LEU A 833 -22.93 -24.23 -38.17
N SER A 834 -24.05 -23.53 -38.05
CA SER A 834 -25.40 -24.07 -38.01
C SER A 834 -26.12 -24.06 -39.37
N GLY A 835 -25.45 -23.61 -40.44
CA GLY A 835 -26.00 -23.62 -41.80
C GLY A 835 -26.69 -22.31 -42.22
N ILE A 836 -26.52 -21.23 -41.45
CA ILE A 836 -27.05 -19.90 -41.77
C ILE A 836 -25.85 -18.98 -42.05
N GLY A 837 -25.67 -18.58 -43.31
CA GLY A 837 -24.53 -17.77 -43.72
C GLY A 837 -24.31 -17.78 -45.23
N PRO A 838 -23.21 -17.16 -45.71
CA PRO A 838 -22.99 -17.02 -47.14
C PRO A 838 -22.87 -18.39 -47.81
N LYS A 839 -23.69 -18.63 -48.84
CA LYS A 839 -23.77 -19.92 -49.53
C LYS A 839 -22.42 -20.47 -49.96
N GLU A 840 -21.53 -19.62 -50.48
CA GLU A 840 -20.22 -20.06 -50.96
C GLU A 840 -19.29 -20.48 -49.82
N ASP A 841 -19.31 -19.76 -48.69
CA ASP A 841 -18.52 -20.11 -47.50
C ASP A 841 -19.00 -21.44 -46.89
N LEU A 842 -20.32 -21.64 -46.82
CA LEU A 842 -20.92 -22.87 -46.31
C LEU A 842 -20.62 -24.07 -47.22
N LYS A 843 -20.69 -23.90 -48.54
CA LYS A 843 -20.29 -24.93 -49.52
C LYS A 843 -18.81 -25.30 -49.39
N ALA A 844 -17.93 -24.30 -49.31
CA ALA A 844 -16.49 -24.51 -49.14
C ALA A 844 -16.20 -25.34 -47.89
N MET A 845 -16.95 -25.08 -46.81
CA MET A 845 -16.88 -25.82 -45.57
C MET A 845 -17.67 -27.13 -45.58
N LYS A 846 -18.40 -27.51 -46.65
CA LYS A 846 -19.29 -28.68 -46.69
C LYS A 846 -20.30 -28.70 -45.53
N ILE A 847 -20.88 -27.55 -45.21
CA ILE A 847 -21.95 -27.39 -44.22
C ILE A 847 -23.29 -27.31 -44.99
N PRO A 848 -24.34 -28.04 -44.58
CA PRO A 848 -25.66 -27.90 -45.20
C PRO A 848 -26.16 -26.46 -45.11
N ILE A 849 -26.60 -25.93 -46.24
CA ILE A 849 -27.10 -24.55 -46.35
C ILE A 849 -28.59 -24.56 -46.01
N LEU A 850 -28.95 -23.94 -44.91
CA LEU A 850 -30.35 -23.72 -44.51
C LEU A 850 -30.83 -22.37 -45.02
N HIS A 851 -30.03 -21.32 -44.80
CA HIS A 851 -30.33 -19.96 -45.22
C HIS A 851 -29.08 -19.28 -45.78
N ASP A 852 -29.21 -18.71 -46.97
CA ASP A 852 -28.16 -17.91 -47.62
C ASP A 852 -28.30 -16.45 -47.16
N LEU A 853 -27.55 -16.10 -46.12
CA LEU A 853 -27.55 -14.76 -45.52
C LEU A 853 -26.12 -14.23 -45.42
N PRO A 854 -25.90 -12.91 -45.49
CA PRO A 854 -24.56 -12.29 -45.45
C PRO A 854 -23.92 -12.28 -44.03
N VAL A 855 -24.06 -13.37 -43.28
CA VAL A 855 -23.48 -13.54 -41.94
C VAL A 855 -21.96 -13.40 -41.99
N GLY A 856 -21.40 -12.65 -41.05
CA GLY A 856 -19.97 -12.41 -40.96
C GLY A 856 -19.46 -11.25 -41.81
N GLN A 857 -20.28 -10.67 -42.69
CA GLN A 857 -19.93 -9.44 -43.42
C GLN A 857 -20.12 -8.19 -42.55
N ASN A 858 -19.72 -7.01 -43.02
CA ASN A 858 -19.92 -5.72 -42.33
C ASN A 858 -19.23 -5.62 -40.95
N LEU A 859 -18.08 -6.31 -40.77
CA LEU A 859 -17.27 -6.13 -39.57
C LEU A 859 -16.73 -4.70 -39.52
N GLN A 860 -17.07 -3.97 -38.45
CA GLN A 860 -16.60 -2.62 -38.17
C GLN A 860 -15.94 -2.61 -36.79
N ASP A 861 -14.91 -1.77 -36.62
CA ASP A 861 -14.24 -1.51 -35.33
C ASP A 861 -13.58 -0.13 -35.42
N HIS A 862 -13.48 0.56 -34.29
CA HIS A 862 -12.67 1.77 -34.20
C HIS A 862 -11.21 1.41 -34.45
N LEU A 863 -10.63 2.04 -35.46
CA LEU A 863 -9.21 1.94 -35.75
C LEU A 863 -8.49 2.95 -34.87
N VAL A 864 -7.43 2.55 -34.16
CA VAL A 864 -6.66 3.41 -33.25
C VAL A 864 -5.19 3.42 -33.63
N THR A 865 -4.52 4.57 -33.54
CA THR A 865 -3.04 4.67 -33.61
C THR A 865 -2.50 5.29 -32.33
N LEU A 866 -1.32 4.85 -31.91
CA LEU A 866 -0.65 5.38 -30.71
C LEU A 866 0.38 6.44 -31.10
N VAL A 867 0.47 7.53 -30.35
CA VAL A 867 1.55 8.53 -30.42
C VAL A 867 2.17 8.66 -29.04
N PHE A 868 3.50 8.66 -28.97
CA PHE A 868 4.24 8.62 -27.71
C PHE A 868 4.95 9.95 -27.47
N PHE A 869 4.79 10.50 -26.26
CA PHE A 869 5.48 11.69 -25.78
C PHE A 869 6.35 11.34 -24.57
N LYS A 870 7.57 11.90 -24.51
CA LYS A 870 8.45 11.81 -23.34
C LYS A 870 8.56 13.17 -22.67
N PHE A 871 8.79 13.20 -21.35
CA PHE A 871 9.12 14.42 -20.62
C PHE A 871 9.86 14.14 -19.30
N PRO A 872 10.60 15.13 -18.75
CA PRO A 872 11.28 14.98 -17.47
C PRO A 872 10.31 14.79 -16.31
N GLN A 873 10.58 13.83 -15.43
CA GLN A 873 9.88 13.63 -14.16
C GLN A 873 10.85 12.97 -13.18
N GLU A 874 10.82 13.39 -11.91
CA GLU A 874 11.57 12.69 -10.86
C GLU A 874 10.93 11.33 -10.57
N GLU A 875 11.76 10.30 -10.36
CA GLU A 875 11.27 8.97 -9.99
C GLU A 875 10.64 9.01 -8.59
N GLU A 876 9.36 8.62 -8.50
CA GLU A 876 8.68 8.48 -7.21
C GLU A 876 9.10 7.18 -6.50
N ARG A 877 9.90 7.33 -5.44
CA ARG A 877 10.35 6.20 -4.62
C ARG A 877 9.18 5.54 -3.90
N ASN A 878 9.14 4.20 -3.95
CA ASN A 878 8.10 3.35 -3.33
C ASN A 878 6.69 3.50 -3.93
N LEU A 879 6.55 4.08 -5.14
CA LEU A 879 5.25 4.21 -5.82
C LEU A 879 4.47 2.89 -5.87
N LEU A 880 5.09 1.80 -6.33
CA LEU A 880 4.44 0.50 -6.47
C LEU A 880 3.94 -0.08 -5.12
N PRO A 881 4.78 -0.23 -4.06
CA PRO A 881 4.30 -0.64 -2.74
C PRO A 881 3.14 0.20 -2.21
N ASN A 882 3.21 1.54 -2.36
CA ASN A 882 2.16 2.45 -1.89
C ASN A 882 0.83 2.22 -2.62
N MET A 883 0.87 2.13 -3.95
CA MET A 883 -0.31 1.84 -4.77
C MET A 883 -1.02 0.55 -4.32
N VAL A 884 -0.24 -0.50 -4.04
CA VAL A 884 -0.78 -1.81 -3.63
C VAL A 884 -1.35 -1.73 -2.21
N TYR A 885 -0.61 -1.12 -1.27
CA TYR A 885 -1.05 -0.95 0.11
C TYR A 885 -2.39 -0.19 0.22
N GLU A 886 -2.47 0.96 -0.45
CA GLU A 886 -3.68 1.80 -0.46
C GLU A 886 -4.90 1.07 -1.05
N TYR A 887 -4.68 0.29 -2.12
CA TYR A 887 -5.76 -0.42 -2.76
C TYR A 887 -6.26 -1.61 -1.94
N LEU A 888 -5.35 -2.41 -1.39
CA LEU A 888 -5.73 -3.60 -0.60
C LEU A 888 -6.51 -3.20 0.65
N LEU A 889 -6.03 -2.20 1.40
CA LEU A 889 -6.67 -1.83 2.66
C LEU A 889 -7.87 -0.89 2.50
N TYR A 890 -7.87 -0.04 1.47
CA TYR A 890 -8.85 1.05 1.36
C TYR A 890 -9.60 1.11 0.03
N GLN A 891 -9.26 0.27 -0.96
CA GLN A 891 -9.80 0.33 -2.33
C GLN A 891 -9.66 1.72 -2.96
N LYS A 892 -8.58 2.42 -2.60
CA LYS A 892 -8.22 3.77 -3.04
C LYS A 892 -6.88 3.76 -3.78
N GLY A 893 -6.44 4.94 -4.19
CA GLY A 893 -5.16 5.13 -4.85
C GLY A 893 -5.18 4.78 -6.34
N PRO A 894 -4.00 4.80 -7.00
CA PRO A 894 -3.91 4.65 -8.46
C PRO A 894 -4.47 3.33 -9.03
N LEU A 895 -4.52 2.23 -8.25
CA LEU A 895 -5.10 0.97 -8.71
C LEU A 895 -6.64 0.99 -8.82
N SER A 896 -7.32 1.92 -8.13
CA SER A 896 -8.78 2.05 -8.13
C SER A 896 -9.35 2.91 -9.27
N THR A 897 -8.48 3.37 -10.16
CA THR A 897 -8.78 4.29 -11.27
C THR A 897 -8.19 3.77 -12.59
N LEU A 898 -8.40 4.52 -13.68
CA LEU A 898 -7.80 4.29 -14.99
C LEU A 898 -6.60 5.21 -15.29
N GLY A 899 -6.12 5.94 -14.29
CA GLY A 899 -5.11 6.98 -14.47
C GLY A 899 -5.58 8.05 -15.46
N ALA A 900 -4.68 8.50 -16.33
CA ALA A 900 -4.98 9.46 -17.40
C ALA A 900 -6.05 8.99 -18.40
N THR A 901 -6.38 7.68 -18.49
CA THR A 901 -7.31 7.14 -19.52
C THR A 901 -8.73 7.67 -19.35
N ARG A 902 -9.07 8.16 -18.15
CA ARG A 902 -10.37 8.79 -17.89
C ARG A 902 -10.51 10.17 -18.52
N LEU A 903 -9.41 10.83 -18.89
CA LEU A 903 -9.46 12.03 -19.73
C LEU A 903 -9.68 11.59 -21.17
N VAL A 904 -10.86 11.88 -21.70
CA VAL A 904 -11.25 11.53 -23.07
C VAL A 904 -11.45 12.81 -23.87
N GLY A 905 -10.96 12.83 -25.11
CA GLY A 905 -11.16 13.92 -26.06
C GLY A 905 -12.05 13.48 -27.22
N PHE A 906 -13.23 14.10 -27.40
CA PHE A 906 -14.01 13.95 -28.64
C PHE A 906 -13.81 15.18 -29.51
N VAL A 907 -13.02 15.05 -30.58
CA VAL A 907 -12.61 16.18 -31.42
C VAL A 907 -13.14 16.04 -32.85
N LYS A 908 -13.29 17.18 -33.52
CA LYS A 908 -13.61 17.27 -34.93
C LYS A 908 -12.36 17.64 -35.71
N THR A 909 -12.01 16.88 -36.73
CA THR A 909 -10.88 17.22 -37.59
C THR A 909 -11.23 18.24 -38.69
N GLN A 910 -12.52 18.56 -38.86
CA GLN A 910 -13.00 19.56 -39.82
C GLN A 910 -14.05 20.48 -39.16
N ALA A 911 -13.97 21.78 -39.47
CA ALA A 911 -14.81 22.82 -38.84
C ALA A 911 -16.30 22.72 -39.21
N ASN A 912 -16.64 22.15 -40.37
CA ASN A 912 -18.01 22.02 -40.87
C ASN A 912 -18.77 20.81 -40.29
N MET A 913 -18.13 20.00 -39.44
CA MET A 913 -18.77 18.82 -38.85
C MET A 913 -19.57 19.19 -37.60
N SER A 914 -20.73 18.56 -37.42
CA SER A 914 -21.55 18.76 -36.20
C SER A 914 -21.07 17.89 -35.04
N PHE A 915 -20.45 16.75 -35.33
CA PHE A 915 -20.06 15.69 -34.39
C PHE A 915 -18.56 15.37 -34.50
N ALA A 916 -18.04 14.63 -33.51
CA ALA A 916 -16.66 14.14 -33.51
C ALA A 916 -16.44 13.03 -34.54
N ASP A 917 -15.26 13.03 -35.15
CA ASP A 917 -14.73 11.97 -36.00
C ASP A 917 -13.50 11.30 -35.39
N ILE A 918 -12.98 11.84 -34.28
CA ILE A 918 -11.87 11.28 -33.51
C ILE A 918 -12.20 11.24 -32.01
N GLU A 919 -11.89 10.10 -31.39
CA GLU A 919 -11.78 9.94 -29.93
C GLU A 919 -10.29 9.88 -29.54
N MET A 920 -9.90 10.54 -28.46
CA MET A 920 -8.56 10.49 -27.90
C MET A 920 -8.58 9.99 -26.47
N GLN A 921 -7.78 8.96 -26.20
CA GLN A 921 -7.55 8.41 -24.87
C GLN A 921 -6.07 8.58 -24.51
N HIS A 922 -5.79 8.75 -23.22
CA HIS A 922 -4.47 9.12 -22.73
C HIS A 922 -3.99 8.09 -21.72
N MET A 923 -2.83 7.47 -21.92
CA MET A 923 -2.23 6.59 -20.92
C MET A 923 -0.94 7.22 -20.42
N PHE A 924 -0.77 7.28 -19.12
CA PHE A 924 0.39 7.90 -18.49
C PHE A 924 1.21 6.88 -17.72
N PHE A 925 2.53 6.93 -17.90
CA PHE A 925 3.49 6.07 -17.22
C PHE A 925 4.55 6.94 -16.55
N HIS A 926 4.62 6.84 -15.23
CA HIS A 926 5.61 7.54 -14.40
C HIS A 926 7.02 7.02 -14.66
N ALA A 927 8.02 7.91 -14.52
CA ALA A 927 9.41 7.52 -14.54
C ALA A 927 9.70 6.41 -13.50
N GLY A 928 10.51 5.42 -13.87
CA GLY A 928 10.81 4.22 -13.08
C GLY A 928 9.78 3.09 -13.22
N ASN A 929 8.55 3.36 -13.67
CA ASN A 929 7.47 2.34 -13.71
C ASN A 929 7.47 1.50 -15.00
N VAL A 930 8.60 0.83 -15.26
CA VAL A 930 8.79 -0.02 -16.46
C VAL A 930 7.84 -1.24 -16.46
N MET A 931 7.43 -1.72 -15.29
CA MET A 931 6.51 -2.86 -15.17
C MET A 931 5.13 -2.53 -15.74
N ALA A 932 4.55 -1.39 -15.37
CA ALA A 932 3.24 -0.97 -15.88
C ALA A 932 3.26 -0.81 -17.42
N LEU A 933 4.31 -0.18 -17.95
CA LEU A 933 4.49 -0.04 -19.39
C LEU A 933 4.57 -1.41 -20.08
N ASN A 934 5.44 -2.29 -19.62
CA ASN A 934 5.62 -3.61 -20.23
C ASN A 934 4.34 -4.45 -20.20
N THR A 935 3.51 -4.26 -19.17
CA THR A 935 2.21 -4.91 -19.04
C THR A 935 1.27 -4.45 -20.16
N LEU A 936 1.12 -3.13 -20.38
CA LEU A 936 0.34 -2.58 -21.50
C LEU A 936 0.86 -3.10 -22.83
N LEU A 937 2.16 -2.92 -23.10
CA LEU A 937 2.72 -3.20 -24.42
C LEU A 937 2.69 -4.70 -24.76
N SER A 938 2.83 -5.57 -23.76
CA SER A 938 2.63 -7.02 -23.93
C SER A 938 1.15 -7.35 -24.14
N GLY A 939 0.25 -6.65 -23.42
CA GLY A 939 -1.19 -6.68 -23.63
C GLY A 939 -1.63 -6.24 -25.03
N LEU A 940 -0.85 -5.40 -25.72
CA LEU A 940 -1.08 -5.06 -27.13
C LEU A 940 -0.42 -6.05 -28.11
N SER A 941 0.39 -6.99 -27.61
CA SER A 941 1.29 -7.84 -28.42
C SER A 941 2.26 -7.02 -29.27
N MET A 942 2.83 -5.95 -28.70
CA MET A 942 3.88 -5.18 -29.35
C MET A 942 5.20 -5.97 -29.38
N LYS A 943 5.93 -5.89 -30.50
CA LYS A 943 7.23 -6.54 -30.66
C LYS A 943 8.23 -6.07 -29.61
N SER A 944 9.09 -6.98 -29.19
CA SER A 944 10.09 -6.74 -28.13
C SER A 944 11.04 -5.57 -28.41
N GLU A 945 11.38 -5.29 -29.67
CA GLU A 945 12.24 -4.17 -30.05
C GLU A 945 11.65 -2.80 -29.62
N TYR A 946 10.37 -2.56 -29.90
CA TYR A 946 9.69 -1.33 -29.53
C TYR A 946 9.39 -1.25 -28.04
N LYS A 947 9.07 -2.40 -27.42
CA LYS A 947 8.89 -2.51 -25.96
C LYS A 947 10.16 -2.11 -25.23
N ASN A 948 11.29 -2.69 -25.60
CA ASN A 948 12.58 -2.42 -24.97
C ASN A 948 13.01 -0.96 -25.17
N PHE A 949 12.75 -0.39 -26.35
CA PHE A 949 13.00 1.02 -26.64
C PHE A 949 12.21 1.95 -25.70
N LEU A 950 10.89 1.78 -25.60
CA LEU A 950 10.05 2.58 -24.72
C LEU A 950 10.35 2.34 -23.23
N ALA A 951 10.62 1.09 -22.83
CA ALA A 951 11.03 0.75 -21.47
C ALA A 951 12.32 1.45 -21.07
N ASN A 952 13.28 1.62 -21.98
CA ASN A 952 14.51 2.33 -21.69
C ASN A 952 14.30 3.84 -21.45
N ILE A 953 13.28 4.43 -22.09
CA ILE A 953 12.88 5.82 -21.84
C ILE A 953 12.23 5.94 -20.45
N VAL A 954 11.28 5.05 -20.15
CA VAL A 954 10.55 5.05 -18.87
C VAL A 954 11.45 4.86 -17.65
N LYS A 955 12.66 4.31 -17.81
CA LYS A 955 13.64 4.24 -16.70
C LYS A 955 13.95 5.60 -16.08
N ASN A 956 13.99 6.68 -16.86
CA ASN A 956 14.44 7.99 -16.39
C ASN A 956 13.52 9.16 -16.80
N GLN A 957 12.49 8.90 -17.60
CA GLN A 957 11.55 9.91 -18.09
C GLN A 957 10.13 9.39 -17.99
N ALA A 958 9.17 10.29 -17.86
CA ALA A 958 7.77 9.90 -17.95
C ALA A 958 7.35 9.71 -19.41
N LEU A 959 6.33 8.89 -19.63
CA LEU A 959 5.79 8.59 -20.95
C LEU A 959 4.27 8.86 -20.97
N LEU A 960 3.84 9.72 -21.88
CA LEU A 960 2.44 9.89 -22.24
C LEU A 960 2.17 9.20 -23.58
N VAL A 961 1.17 8.33 -23.61
CA VAL A 961 0.69 7.67 -24.82
C VAL A 961 -0.68 8.25 -25.17
N MET A 962 -0.79 8.90 -26.32
CA MET A 962 -2.06 9.33 -26.88
C MET A 962 -2.56 8.28 -27.86
N ALA A 963 -3.69 7.65 -27.55
CA ALA A 963 -4.40 6.73 -28.43
C ALA A 963 -5.46 7.51 -29.21
N ILE A 964 -5.31 7.56 -30.53
CA ILE A 964 -6.13 8.35 -31.46
C ILE A 964 -7.03 7.38 -32.23
N SER A 965 -8.33 7.40 -31.97
CA SER A 965 -9.30 6.47 -32.52
C SER A 965 -10.22 7.12 -33.55
N LEU A 966 -10.36 6.50 -34.72
CA LEU A 966 -11.36 6.84 -35.72
C LEU A 966 -12.71 6.26 -35.31
N VAL A 967 -13.69 7.13 -35.02
CA VAL A 967 -14.96 6.71 -34.41
C VAL A 967 -16.09 6.41 -35.41
N GLN A 968 -15.87 6.69 -36.69
CA GLN A 968 -16.81 6.39 -37.79
C GLN A 968 -16.03 5.83 -38.99
N PRO A 969 -15.43 4.64 -38.86
CA PRO A 969 -14.70 3.99 -39.94
C PRO A 969 -15.62 3.65 -41.11
N LYS A 970 -15.17 3.93 -42.34
CA LYS A 970 -15.86 3.53 -43.57
C LYS A 970 -15.42 2.18 -44.09
N SER A 971 -14.20 1.77 -43.78
CA SER A 971 -13.67 0.46 -44.10
C SER A 971 -14.46 -0.65 -43.41
N LYS A 972 -14.76 -1.73 -44.15
CA LYS A 972 -15.56 -2.87 -43.67
C LYS A 972 -14.82 -4.18 -43.89
N GLY A 973 -14.67 -4.95 -42.82
CA GLY A 973 -14.10 -6.28 -42.81
C GLY A 973 -15.12 -7.40 -42.94
N ASN A 974 -14.65 -8.63 -42.80
CA ASN A 974 -15.51 -9.81 -42.67
C ASN A 974 -14.89 -10.93 -41.82
N ILE A 975 -15.73 -11.92 -41.50
CA ILE A 975 -15.43 -13.09 -40.68
C ILE A 975 -15.82 -14.33 -41.47
N LEU A 976 -14.88 -15.26 -41.62
CA LEU A 976 -15.10 -16.55 -42.28
C LEU A 976 -14.85 -17.69 -41.30
N LEU A 977 -15.45 -18.85 -41.56
CA LEU A 977 -15.10 -20.06 -40.84
C LEU A 977 -13.68 -20.50 -41.23
N LYS A 978 -12.86 -20.85 -40.25
CA LYS A 978 -11.57 -21.53 -40.49
C LYS A 978 -11.76 -23.03 -40.71
N SER A 979 -12.69 -23.63 -39.99
CA SER A 979 -13.03 -25.05 -40.06
C SER A 979 -14.44 -25.30 -39.52
N LYS A 980 -14.91 -26.56 -39.56
CA LYS A 980 -16.15 -27.00 -38.91
C LYS A 980 -16.06 -27.10 -37.38
N SER A 981 -14.87 -26.96 -36.80
CA SER A 981 -14.66 -27.09 -35.36
C SER A 981 -15.17 -25.83 -34.64
N PRO A 982 -16.09 -25.96 -33.68
CA PRO A 982 -16.53 -24.83 -32.87
C PRO A 982 -15.41 -24.29 -31.95
N LYS A 983 -14.30 -25.02 -31.79
CA LYS A 983 -13.14 -24.60 -30.99
C LYS A 983 -12.19 -23.69 -31.75
N ASP A 984 -12.14 -23.81 -33.07
CA ASP A 984 -11.15 -23.09 -33.88
C ASP A 984 -11.58 -21.62 -34.01
N PRO A 985 -10.67 -20.64 -33.90
CA PRO A 985 -11.02 -19.24 -34.13
C PRO A 985 -11.47 -19.03 -35.58
N PRO A 986 -12.36 -18.06 -35.84
CA PRO A 986 -12.69 -17.69 -37.21
C PRO A 986 -11.49 -17.02 -37.92
N ILE A 987 -11.53 -16.97 -39.24
CA ILE A 987 -10.65 -16.12 -40.04
C ILE A 987 -11.24 -14.70 -39.99
N ILE A 988 -10.41 -13.70 -39.69
CA ILE A 988 -10.84 -12.31 -39.55
C ILE A 988 -10.07 -11.46 -40.57
N ASN A 989 -10.80 -10.80 -41.45
CA ASN A 989 -10.25 -9.83 -42.39
C ASN A 989 -10.69 -8.44 -41.97
N THR A 990 -9.74 -7.56 -41.64
CA THR A 990 -10.04 -6.23 -41.09
C THR A 990 -10.39 -5.23 -42.18
N ASN A 991 -9.75 -5.35 -43.34
CA ASN A 991 -9.80 -4.39 -44.45
C ASN A 991 -9.54 -2.94 -44.01
N PHE A 992 -8.76 -2.71 -42.95
CA PHE A 992 -8.44 -1.35 -42.51
C PHE A 992 -7.83 -0.52 -43.65
N PHE A 993 -8.27 0.73 -43.77
CA PHE A 993 -7.88 1.66 -44.84
C PHE A 993 -8.29 1.22 -46.26
N SER A 994 -9.25 0.31 -46.41
CA SER A 994 -9.86 0.01 -47.71
C SER A 994 -10.58 1.22 -48.29
N ASP A 995 -11.17 2.07 -47.44
CA ASP A 995 -11.67 3.39 -47.83
C ASP A 995 -10.59 4.45 -47.59
N PRO A 996 -10.21 5.25 -48.61
CA PRO A 996 -9.17 6.27 -48.47
C PRO A 996 -9.52 7.37 -47.46
N GLN A 997 -10.80 7.63 -47.17
CA GLN A 997 -11.22 8.69 -46.24
C GLN A 997 -10.85 8.40 -44.79
N ASP A 998 -10.75 7.13 -44.41
CA ASP A 998 -10.31 6.72 -43.07
C ASP A 998 -8.87 7.18 -42.84
N ARG A 999 -8.00 6.96 -43.84
CA ARG A 999 -6.61 7.41 -43.80
C ARG A 999 -6.49 8.92 -43.79
N GLU A 1000 -7.25 9.63 -44.63
CA GLU A 1000 -7.22 11.10 -44.64
C GLU A 1000 -7.67 11.70 -43.30
N THR A 1001 -8.62 11.07 -42.61
CA THR A 1001 -9.07 11.51 -41.29
C THR A 1001 -8.00 11.31 -40.24
N PHE A 1002 -7.30 10.17 -40.26
CA PHE A 1002 -6.12 9.94 -39.42
C PHE A 1002 -5.02 10.96 -39.65
N MET A 1003 -4.74 11.31 -40.91
CA MET A 1003 -3.71 12.30 -41.22
C MET A 1003 -4.04 13.68 -40.62
N ARG A 1004 -5.31 14.09 -40.63
CA ARG A 1004 -5.74 15.32 -39.94
C ARG A 1004 -5.61 15.21 -38.43
N ALA A 1005 -5.96 14.06 -37.86
CA ALA A 1005 -5.84 13.82 -36.42
C ALA A 1005 -4.37 13.83 -35.95
N LEU A 1006 -3.45 13.21 -36.70
CA LEU A 1006 -2.02 13.20 -36.40
C LEU A 1006 -1.40 14.58 -36.51
N LYS A 1007 -1.84 15.40 -37.48
CA LYS A 1007 -1.45 16.81 -37.54
C LYS A 1007 -1.89 17.55 -36.27
N TYR A 1008 -3.14 17.38 -35.86
CA TYR A 1008 -3.66 18.00 -34.64
C TYR A 1008 -2.90 17.54 -33.38
N VAL A 1009 -2.54 16.25 -33.25
CA VAL A 1009 -1.72 15.76 -32.14
C VAL A 1009 -0.28 16.30 -32.21
N ALA A 1010 0.30 16.44 -33.41
CA ALA A 1010 1.62 17.06 -33.57
C ALA A 1010 1.62 18.53 -33.10
N ASP A 1011 0.51 19.25 -33.28
CA ASP A 1011 0.36 20.63 -32.82
C ASP A 1011 0.35 20.77 -31.28
N PHE A 1012 0.17 19.68 -30.51
CA PHE A 1012 0.30 19.73 -29.05
C PHE A 1012 1.70 20.19 -28.61
N GLU A 1013 2.77 19.77 -29.28
CA GLU A 1013 4.14 20.21 -28.93
C GLU A 1013 4.36 21.72 -29.11
N ASN A 1014 3.52 22.38 -29.93
CA ASN A 1014 3.58 23.82 -30.16
C ASN A 1014 2.78 24.62 -29.11
N THR A 1015 2.02 23.95 -28.24
CA THR A 1015 1.28 24.60 -27.15
C THR A 1015 2.24 25.01 -26.04
N LYS A 1016 1.94 26.15 -25.42
CA LYS A 1016 2.66 26.65 -24.26
C LYS A 1016 2.69 25.60 -23.15
N SER A 1017 1.56 24.94 -22.87
CA SER A 1017 1.48 23.91 -21.84
C SER A 1017 2.46 22.74 -22.06
N PHE A 1018 2.67 22.26 -23.30
CA PHE A 1018 3.61 21.18 -23.57
C PHE A 1018 5.06 21.67 -23.62
N GLN A 1019 5.30 22.89 -24.12
CA GLN A 1019 6.63 23.50 -24.13
C GLN A 1019 7.17 23.76 -22.72
N GLU A 1020 6.34 24.26 -21.81
CA GLU A 1020 6.73 24.52 -20.41
C GLU A 1020 7.06 23.23 -19.64
N ASN A 1021 6.47 22.10 -20.04
CA ASN A 1021 6.72 20.80 -19.44
C ASN A 1021 7.74 19.96 -20.23
N HIS A 1022 8.39 20.54 -21.24
CA HIS A 1022 9.38 19.88 -22.09
C HIS A 1022 8.89 18.55 -22.69
N MET A 1023 7.62 18.52 -23.14
CA MET A 1023 7.00 17.34 -23.73
C MET A 1023 7.33 17.23 -25.21
N GLU A 1024 7.88 16.10 -25.62
CA GLU A 1024 8.34 15.86 -27.00
C GLU A 1024 7.82 14.52 -27.54
N ILE A 1025 7.35 14.51 -28.79
CA ILE A 1025 6.99 13.31 -29.54
C ILE A 1025 8.25 12.48 -29.78
N ILE A 1026 8.14 11.20 -29.45
CA ILE A 1026 9.21 10.22 -29.60
C ILE A 1026 9.29 9.77 -31.07
N ARG A 1027 10.49 9.89 -31.64
CA ARG A 1027 10.82 9.24 -32.92
C ARG A 1027 11.03 7.75 -32.67
N MET A 1028 10.06 6.95 -33.08
CA MET A 1028 10.14 5.49 -32.98
C MET A 1028 11.17 4.94 -33.98
N PRO A 1029 11.91 3.86 -33.63
CA PRO A 1029 12.91 3.27 -34.52
C PRO A 1029 12.25 2.46 -35.64
N LEU A 1030 11.79 3.15 -36.68
CA LEU A 1030 11.05 2.58 -37.80
C LEU A 1030 11.87 2.71 -39.09
N GLU A 1031 12.65 1.67 -39.44
CA GLU A 1031 13.60 1.69 -40.55
C GLU A 1031 12.98 2.16 -41.88
N GLU A 1032 11.79 1.66 -42.24
CA GLU A 1032 11.08 2.07 -43.46
C GLU A 1032 10.71 3.57 -43.44
N CYS A 1033 10.35 4.10 -42.26
CA CYS A 1033 9.87 5.47 -42.10
C CYS A 1033 11.00 6.49 -41.91
N ASP A 1034 12.21 6.03 -41.57
CA ASP A 1034 13.39 6.89 -41.40
C ASP A 1034 13.87 7.54 -42.70
N ASN A 1035 13.39 7.07 -43.85
CA ASN A 1035 13.59 7.69 -45.17
C ASN A 1035 12.80 9.00 -45.36
N PHE A 1036 11.85 9.31 -44.48
CA PHE A 1036 11.04 10.52 -44.54
C PHE A 1036 11.46 11.52 -43.47
N VAL A 1037 11.22 12.81 -43.73
CA VAL A 1037 11.43 13.87 -42.72
C VAL A 1037 10.52 13.60 -41.53
N PHE A 1038 11.08 13.54 -40.32
CA PHE A 1038 10.32 13.27 -39.10
C PHE A 1038 9.14 14.26 -38.95
N LYS A 1039 7.96 13.75 -38.59
CA LYS A 1039 6.68 14.49 -38.48
C LYS A 1039 6.12 15.06 -39.80
N SER A 1040 6.73 14.75 -40.95
CA SER A 1040 6.14 15.08 -42.26
C SER A 1040 4.91 14.22 -42.56
N PRO A 1041 4.04 14.64 -43.50
CA PRO A 1041 2.92 13.80 -43.94
C PRO A 1041 3.35 12.41 -44.43
N ASP A 1042 4.50 12.27 -45.10
CA ASP A 1042 4.98 10.97 -45.57
C ASP A 1042 5.49 10.08 -44.43
N TYR A 1043 6.15 10.67 -43.43
CA TYR A 1043 6.50 9.96 -42.20
C TYR A 1043 5.24 9.44 -41.50
N TRP A 1044 4.20 10.26 -41.34
CA TRP A 1044 2.96 9.85 -40.70
C TRP A 1044 2.20 8.76 -41.48
N ARG A 1045 2.20 8.82 -42.82
CA ARG A 1045 1.63 7.75 -43.67
C ARG A 1045 2.36 6.41 -43.50
N CYS A 1046 3.67 6.46 -43.28
CA CYS A 1046 4.44 5.26 -42.93
C CYS A 1046 4.14 4.80 -41.50
N TYR A 1047 4.15 5.73 -40.54
CA TYR A 1047 3.94 5.49 -39.11
C TYR A 1047 2.63 4.76 -38.79
N ILE A 1048 1.52 5.16 -39.42
CA ILE A 1048 0.21 4.51 -39.18
C ILE A 1048 0.21 3.03 -39.57
N GLN A 1049 1.04 2.59 -40.52
CA GLN A 1049 1.11 1.17 -40.89
C GLN A 1049 1.68 0.32 -39.73
N TYR A 1050 2.46 0.93 -38.85
CA TYR A 1050 3.04 0.29 -37.68
C TYR A 1050 2.08 0.25 -36.51
N PHE A 1051 1.54 1.41 -36.14
CA PHE A 1051 0.81 1.57 -34.89
C PHE A 1051 -0.71 1.60 -35.03
N ALA A 1052 -1.28 1.64 -36.25
CA ALA A 1052 -2.73 1.49 -36.41
C ALA A 1052 -3.15 0.05 -36.09
N HIS A 1053 -4.09 -0.11 -35.17
CA HIS A 1053 -4.59 -1.38 -34.66
C HIS A 1053 -6.05 -1.26 -34.18
N PRO A 1054 -6.78 -2.36 -33.91
CA PRO A 1054 -8.16 -2.26 -33.43
C PRO A 1054 -8.27 -1.70 -32.00
N CYS A 1055 -9.34 -0.96 -31.72
CA CYS A 1055 -9.68 -0.44 -30.39
C CYS A 1055 -10.55 -1.42 -29.58
N TYR A 1056 -10.87 -2.59 -30.12
CA TYR A 1056 -11.67 -3.65 -29.49
C TYR A 1056 -13.17 -3.34 -29.38
N ASP A 1057 -13.70 -2.50 -30.28
CA ASP A 1057 -15.10 -2.10 -30.43
C ASP A 1057 -15.76 -2.78 -31.64
N ASN A 1058 -15.57 -4.09 -31.78
CA ASN A 1058 -15.99 -4.83 -32.96
C ASN A 1058 -17.52 -5.06 -33.03
N VAL A 1059 -18.15 -4.72 -34.16
CA VAL A 1059 -19.60 -4.75 -34.38
C VAL A 1059 -20.00 -5.19 -35.80
N GLY A 1060 -21.31 -5.31 -36.06
CA GLY A 1060 -21.91 -5.29 -37.40
C GLY A 1060 -21.95 -6.61 -38.18
N THR A 1061 -21.39 -7.67 -37.63
CA THR A 1061 -21.22 -8.97 -38.31
C THR A 1061 -22.51 -9.76 -38.52
N VAL A 1062 -23.61 -9.33 -37.89
CA VAL A 1062 -24.96 -9.91 -38.01
C VAL A 1062 -25.97 -8.75 -37.99
N HIS A 1063 -25.72 -7.70 -38.78
CA HIS A 1063 -26.45 -6.45 -38.61
C HIS A 1063 -27.94 -6.53 -38.96
N MET A 1064 -28.71 -5.66 -38.30
CA MET A 1064 -30.12 -5.39 -38.63
C MET A 1064 -30.24 -4.45 -39.85
N GLY A 1065 -31.39 -4.52 -40.51
CA GLY A 1065 -31.75 -3.63 -41.60
C GLY A 1065 -33.23 -3.79 -42.00
N PRO A 1066 -33.78 -2.85 -42.79
CA PRO A 1066 -35.11 -2.94 -43.36
C PRO A 1066 -35.20 -4.07 -44.40
N GLU A 1067 -36.40 -4.50 -44.78
CA GLU A 1067 -36.61 -5.67 -45.64
C GLU A 1067 -35.89 -5.54 -47.01
N GLU A 1068 -35.77 -4.32 -47.52
CA GLU A 1068 -35.10 -3.99 -48.78
C GLU A 1068 -33.57 -4.11 -48.70
N ASP A 1069 -32.99 -4.02 -47.49
CA ASP A 1069 -31.56 -4.18 -47.26
C ASP A 1069 -31.17 -5.66 -47.37
N ARG A 1070 -30.64 -6.04 -48.54
CA ARG A 1070 -30.12 -7.39 -48.80
C ARG A 1070 -28.82 -7.71 -48.06
N GLY A 1071 -28.16 -6.70 -47.50
CA GLY A 1071 -26.96 -6.85 -46.67
C GLY A 1071 -27.28 -7.25 -45.23
N ALA A 1072 -28.52 -7.05 -44.77
CA ALA A 1072 -28.91 -7.34 -43.39
C ALA A 1072 -29.23 -8.82 -43.14
N VAL A 1073 -28.83 -9.29 -41.96
CA VAL A 1073 -29.13 -10.65 -41.47
C VAL A 1073 -30.38 -10.66 -40.60
N LEU A 1074 -30.65 -9.55 -39.92
CA LEU A 1074 -31.77 -9.40 -39.01
C LEU A 1074 -32.81 -8.40 -39.55
N ASP A 1075 -34.05 -8.50 -39.08
CA ASP A 1075 -35.00 -7.39 -39.17
C ASP A 1075 -34.74 -6.33 -38.08
N PHE A 1076 -35.44 -5.19 -38.14
CA PHE A 1076 -35.34 -4.13 -37.12
C PHE A 1076 -35.83 -4.58 -35.73
N ARG A 1077 -36.51 -5.73 -35.63
CA ARG A 1077 -36.87 -6.38 -34.36
C ARG A 1077 -35.83 -7.43 -33.94
N LEU A 1078 -34.66 -7.49 -34.57
CA LEU A 1078 -33.54 -8.40 -34.21
C LEU A 1078 -33.78 -9.89 -34.47
N LYS A 1079 -34.82 -10.25 -35.24
CA LYS A 1079 -35.09 -11.64 -35.62
C LYS A 1079 -34.22 -12.04 -36.79
N VAL A 1080 -33.69 -13.26 -36.76
CA VAL A 1080 -32.93 -13.81 -37.89
C VAL A 1080 -33.88 -14.04 -39.06
N ARG A 1081 -33.58 -13.45 -40.23
CA ARG A 1081 -34.43 -13.56 -41.41
C ARG A 1081 -34.59 -15.02 -41.85
N GLY A 1082 -35.82 -15.40 -42.22
CA GLY A 1082 -36.15 -16.78 -42.65
C GLY A 1082 -36.22 -17.80 -41.52
N VAL A 1083 -35.93 -17.41 -40.27
CA VAL A 1083 -35.88 -18.31 -39.11
C VAL A 1083 -36.86 -17.83 -38.04
N ARG A 1084 -37.75 -18.72 -37.61
CA ARG A 1084 -38.62 -18.48 -36.47
C ARG A 1084 -37.84 -18.68 -35.18
N ASN A 1085 -38.31 -18.05 -34.11
CA ASN A 1085 -37.84 -18.24 -32.73
C ASN A 1085 -36.33 -18.16 -32.48
N LEU A 1086 -35.61 -17.33 -33.25
CA LEU A 1086 -34.20 -17.04 -33.09
C LEU A 1086 -33.92 -15.55 -33.27
N ARG A 1087 -33.28 -14.94 -32.27
CA ARG A 1087 -32.81 -13.54 -32.28
C ARG A 1087 -31.31 -13.46 -32.00
N VAL A 1088 -30.73 -12.34 -32.40
CA VAL A 1088 -29.37 -11.95 -31.97
C VAL A 1088 -29.46 -10.63 -31.22
N ALA A 1089 -28.87 -10.55 -30.03
CA ALA A 1089 -28.86 -9.37 -29.18
C ALA A 1089 -27.47 -9.22 -28.55
N ASP A 1090 -26.54 -8.66 -29.32
CA ASP A 1090 -25.20 -8.26 -28.89
C ASP A 1090 -24.64 -7.22 -29.88
N ALA A 1091 -23.37 -6.83 -29.73
CA ALA A 1091 -22.74 -5.81 -30.57
C ALA A 1091 -22.74 -6.13 -32.08
N SER A 1092 -22.92 -7.39 -32.49
CA SER A 1092 -22.97 -7.81 -33.89
C SER A 1092 -24.13 -7.22 -34.69
N ILE A 1093 -25.18 -6.74 -34.01
CA ILE A 1093 -26.39 -6.27 -34.67
C ILE A 1093 -26.27 -4.86 -35.25
N MET A 1094 -25.27 -4.08 -34.81
CA MET A 1094 -25.19 -2.65 -35.13
C MET A 1094 -24.94 -2.45 -36.63
N PRO A 1095 -25.82 -1.75 -37.37
CA PRO A 1095 -25.60 -1.52 -38.81
C PRO A 1095 -24.38 -0.62 -39.06
N ILE A 1096 -24.17 0.37 -38.19
CA ILE A 1096 -23.02 1.26 -38.16
C ILE A 1096 -22.54 1.34 -36.72
N VAL A 1097 -21.22 1.29 -36.50
CA VAL A 1097 -20.64 1.45 -35.15
C VAL A 1097 -21.00 2.82 -34.54
N THR A 1098 -21.23 2.87 -33.24
CA THR A 1098 -21.47 4.13 -32.52
C THR A 1098 -20.18 4.93 -32.37
N ARG A 1099 -20.24 6.26 -32.31
CA ARG A 1099 -19.07 7.15 -32.14
C ARG A 1099 -18.31 7.02 -30.81
N THR A 1100 -18.83 6.24 -29.88
CA THR A 1100 -18.20 5.99 -28.58
C THR A 1100 -17.98 4.50 -28.39
N ASN A 1101 -17.21 4.11 -27.37
CA ASN A 1101 -17.09 2.71 -27.00
C ASN A 1101 -18.43 1.96 -26.95
N THR A 1102 -18.40 0.70 -27.36
CA THR A 1102 -19.60 -0.06 -27.76
C THR A 1102 -20.29 -0.77 -26.59
N ASN A 1103 -19.71 -0.71 -25.39
CA ASN A 1103 -20.25 -1.42 -24.23
C ASN A 1103 -21.61 -0.88 -23.77
N GLY A 1104 -21.76 0.44 -23.63
CA GLY A 1104 -23.04 1.06 -23.28
C GLY A 1104 -24.14 0.82 -24.33
N PRO A 1105 -23.89 1.08 -25.63
CA PRO A 1105 -24.79 0.70 -26.72
C PRO A 1105 -25.19 -0.78 -26.69
N THR A 1106 -24.26 -1.69 -26.38
CA THR A 1106 -24.57 -3.13 -26.26
C THR A 1106 -25.52 -3.44 -25.09
N ILE A 1107 -25.37 -2.76 -23.94
CA ILE A 1107 -26.29 -2.91 -22.80
C ILE A 1107 -27.70 -2.40 -23.17
N ILE A 1108 -27.77 -1.27 -23.87
CA ILE A 1108 -29.02 -0.68 -24.37
C ILE A 1108 -29.73 -1.63 -25.36
N ILE A 1109 -28.97 -2.26 -26.26
CA ILE A 1109 -29.50 -3.30 -27.15
C ILE A 1109 -30.14 -4.43 -26.34
N GLY A 1110 -29.50 -4.88 -25.25
CA GLY A 1110 -30.07 -5.89 -24.35
C GLY A 1110 -31.37 -5.46 -23.69
N GLU A 1111 -31.47 -4.22 -23.21
CA GLU A 1111 -32.71 -3.68 -22.61
C GLU A 1111 -33.86 -3.64 -23.62
N LYS A 1112 -33.59 -3.12 -24.83
CA LYS A 1112 -34.61 -3.00 -25.89
C LYS A 1112 -35.02 -4.36 -26.43
N ALA A 1113 -34.07 -5.27 -26.65
CA ALA A 1113 -34.35 -6.63 -27.10
C ALA A 1113 -35.28 -7.37 -26.13
N ALA A 1114 -35.08 -7.21 -24.82
CA ALA A 1114 -35.93 -7.84 -23.83
C ALA A 1114 -37.39 -7.34 -23.90
N ASP A 1115 -37.60 -6.03 -24.08
CA ASP A 1115 -38.95 -5.47 -24.21
C ASP A 1115 -39.61 -5.90 -25.52
N MET A 1116 -38.88 -5.94 -26.64
CA MET A 1116 -39.39 -6.50 -27.92
C MET A 1116 -39.82 -7.98 -27.81
N ILE A 1117 -39.08 -8.79 -27.04
CA ILE A 1117 -39.43 -10.20 -26.80
C ILE A 1117 -40.69 -10.28 -25.93
N LYS A 1118 -40.81 -9.42 -24.91
CA LYS A 1118 -42.00 -9.37 -24.06
C LYS A 1118 -43.27 -8.98 -24.82
N GLU A 1119 -43.15 -8.02 -25.73
CA GLU A 1119 -44.22 -7.64 -26.65
C GLU A 1119 -44.67 -8.82 -27.51
N ASP A 1120 -43.73 -9.49 -28.18
CA ASP A 1120 -44.01 -10.59 -29.11
C ASP A 1120 -44.65 -11.82 -28.43
N TRP A 1121 -44.33 -12.07 -27.16
CA TRP A 1121 -44.83 -13.22 -26.39
C TRP A 1121 -45.95 -12.87 -25.39
N GLY A 1122 -46.54 -11.67 -25.51
CA GLY A 1122 -47.86 -11.32 -24.94
C GLY A 1122 -47.87 -10.83 -23.49
N GLU A 1123 -46.82 -10.14 -23.02
CA GLU A 1123 -46.74 -9.65 -21.63
C GLU A 1123 -47.04 -8.16 -21.40
N VAL A 1124 -47.23 -7.35 -22.44
CA VAL A 1124 -47.52 -5.92 -22.22
C VAL A 1124 -49.01 -5.71 -21.94
N GLY A 1125 -49.36 -5.80 -20.65
CA GLY A 1125 -50.59 -5.30 -20.07
C GLY A 1125 -50.28 -4.52 -18.78
N ASN A 1126 -50.41 -3.19 -18.85
CA ASN A 1126 -50.42 -2.18 -17.77
C ASN A 1126 -49.19 -2.09 -16.83
N ASN A 1127 -48.42 -1.02 -16.98
CA ASN A 1127 -48.30 0.02 -15.95
C ASN A 1127 -47.56 1.25 -16.50
N ASN A 1128 -48.28 2.37 -16.53
CA ASN A 1128 -47.72 3.72 -16.53
C ASN A 1128 -46.79 3.94 -15.34
#